data_AF-A0AAD5I0F3-F1
#
_entry.id   AF-A0AAD5I0F3-F1
#
_cell.length_a   1.000
_cell.length_b   1.000
_cell.length_c   1.000
_cell.angle_alpha   90.00
_cell.angle_beta   90.00
_cell.angle_gamma   90.00
#
_symmetry.space_group_name_H-M   'P 1'
#
loop_
_entity.id
_entity.type
_entity.pdbx_description
1 polymer ?
#
loop_
_entity_poly.entity_id
_entity_poly.type
_entity_poly.pdbx_seq_one_letter_code
_entity_poly.pdbx_strand_id
1 'polypeptide(L)'
;MAYVAPIHRATSIRHAIRANVLDPEIDDLVVAKANRLEIWRLSEEGMECLQTKLIHGTISMLQRLRPKGSETDLLFIGTDRLQYFNLAWNPEMKQLDTIERVIEDLSEPYMRHSQSQNKCLVDPTARFLAMHLWEGVLNVFRLPTRKGSTNKLEILDQVRLTELFMKASTFIHSRTGHPTIAFLYKSQMEQEEARLAIYRLTHDDKGGVVSKFDPHKDRELDVVIPDPYASMLIPVPLDEEKRYHVRNTEGAKAHLGGLLIVGETLLTYYDGLTHRSVSSTLKDPRIFVAWAEYDGTHYFLADDYGRLDMLTIETNVEATGVVVTGMTLVPLKLGESPALTSRASSLVYMGNNTLFVASHHGDSQLYQIDPETNAMLLIKSLSNNAPILDFSIMDMGNREGDAQAGNAFSSGQSRIVAGCGAYQDGSLRSIRSGVGLEERGILDELDGTRGLFTLRSYNSDLVDTLVVSSITETRILSFDTDGGIEEIYSFQGMEQDTETLLASNLPNGQLLQITPKSVVLLDPESGVAVSRWDVPTGKSITRASANTKWALLSVDGTSLVSLNLLQNLAVNVQQTQAEPGSQQPDQISCIHAARDPPDIGVVGWWSSGRISLIDMATFQPLHGESMRQTDDSATVPRDIALVQLHPPEVSGPTLLVAMEDGTVVTFNVSIKGFAVSGRKSVTLGSNPARLHVLPQDDGTSSVFVTTEHASLIYSAEGRIIFSATTADDATFVAPFDSHAFPDSIVLSTDSHIRICHVDKERLTHVKALPVHETVRRVAYSPGLKAFGLGSIKKELVLNEEVVTSSFRLVDEIVFKELGEPFLLNASSTLEIVECVIRAELPDAGGNLTERFIVGTSFINDGQVQEANGTLGRILVLGVDDHRQMYQIVSHNLKGPCRCLGMMDDYIVAGLSKTVVVYNYSQDTSSSGSLEKLAAYRPAALPVDLDISGNMIGVGDLMQSLSLVEFIPAQDGRKAKLEERARHYEPIWTTSICHLDEERWLEADSQGNLIVLQRNVDAPTEQDRSRLEVTSEIGIGEQINRIRKLHIPAGDNAIVHPRAFLASAEGSLYLYGDIAPQYQDLLMTFQSKMEEYIHAPGNIEFKLWRSFRNENRESDGPYRFIDGEMVERFLDMDEGKQELVCEGLGPSVEDMRNLIEELRRMH
;
A
#
# COMPACT_ATOMS: atom_id res chain seq x y z
N MET A 1 -21.33 -12.59 13.68
CA MET A 1 -21.63 -11.25 13.15
C MET A 1 -20.30 -10.60 12.81
N ALA A 2 -20.20 -9.92 11.68
CA ALA A 2 -18.93 -9.50 11.11
C ALA A 2 -18.65 -8.00 11.27
N TYR A 3 -17.36 -7.67 11.31
CA TYR A 3 -16.79 -6.32 11.29
C TYR A 3 -15.77 -6.22 10.16
N VAL A 4 -15.77 -5.12 9.41
CA VAL A 4 -14.75 -4.82 8.39
C VAL A 4 -14.29 -3.37 8.52
N ALA A 5 -12.98 -3.13 8.48
CA ALA A 5 -12.41 -1.78 8.51
C ALA A 5 -11.21 -1.67 7.56
N PRO A 6 -11.00 -0.53 6.88
CA PRO A 6 -9.83 -0.31 6.04
C PRO A 6 -8.58 -0.02 6.89
N ILE A 7 -7.56 -0.89 6.78
CA ILE A 7 -6.20 -0.62 7.29
C ILE A 7 -5.53 0.44 6.42
N HIS A 8 -5.65 0.25 5.11
CA HIS A 8 -5.12 1.14 4.11
C HIS A 8 -6.21 1.44 3.09
N ARG A 9 -6.42 2.72 2.80
CA ARG A 9 -7.46 3.18 1.87
C ARG A 9 -7.01 3.03 0.41
N ALA A 10 -7.95 3.16 -0.52
CA ALA A 10 -7.68 3.12 -1.95
C ALA A 10 -6.67 4.19 -2.36
N THR A 11 -5.70 3.80 -3.18
CA THR A 11 -4.66 4.70 -3.70
C THR A 11 -4.74 4.89 -5.20
N SER A 12 -5.47 4.02 -5.89
CA SER A 12 -5.62 4.11 -7.33
C SER A 12 -6.30 5.40 -7.75
N ILE A 13 -5.76 6.03 -8.80
CA ILE A 13 -6.45 7.13 -9.47
C ILE A 13 -6.86 6.65 -10.86
N ARG A 14 -8.17 6.55 -11.09
CA ARG A 14 -8.74 6.25 -12.42
C ARG A 14 -9.26 7.48 -13.12
N HIS A 15 -9.72 8.47 -12.36
CA HIS A 15 -10.27 9.72 -12.88
C HIS A 15 -9.59 10.91 -12.21
N ALA A 16 -9.10 11.82 -13.04
CA ALA A 16 -8.53 13.08 -12.62
C ALA A 16 -8.91 14.16 -13.64
N ILE A 17 -9.23 15.35 -13.16
CA ILE A 17 -9.60 16.51 -13.98
C ILE A 17 -9.01 17.80 -13.39
N ARG A 18 -8.80 18.78 -14.26
CA ARG A 18 -8.51 20.17 -13.88
C ARG A 18 -9.82 20.95 -13.81
N ALA A 19 -10.08 21.67 -12.72
CA ALA A 19 -11.29 22.48 -12.56
C ALA A 19 -11.08 23.67 -11.61
N ASN A 20 -11.83 24.76 -11.82
CA ASN A 20 -11.85 25.93 -10.93
C ASN A 20 -12.96 25.76 -9.88
N VAL A 21 -12.70 24.96 -8.84
CA VAL A 21 -13.75 24.55 -7.88
C VAL A 21 -13.79 25.48 -6.67
N LEU A 22 -12.65 25.65 -6.00
CA LEU A 22 -12.58 26.40 -4.74
C LEU A 22 -12.45 27.91 -4.98
N ASP A 23 -11.77 28.27 -6.06
CA ASP A 23 -11.49 29.64 -6.46
C ASP A 23 -11.70 29.77 -7.99
N PRO A 24 -12.35 30.84 -8.48
CA PRO A 24 -12.55 31.06 -9.91
C PRO A 24 -11.27 31.35 -10.70
N GLU A 25 -10.20 31.82 -10.06
CA GLU A 25 -8.95 32.21 -10.73
C GLU A 25 -7.86 31.13 -10.65
N ILE A 26 -8.00 30.15 -9.74
CA ILE A 26 -6.99 29.11 -9.50
C ILE A 26 -7.51 27.77 -10.01
N ASP A 27 -6.63 27.05 -10.72
CA ASP A 27 -6.91 25.70 -11.16
C ASP A 27 -6.56 24.67 -10.08
N ASP A 28 -7.54 23.87 -9.71
CA ASP A 28 -7.38 22.75 -8.79
C ASP A 28 -7.37 21.42 -9.55
N LEU A 29 -6.58 20.47 -9.05
CA LEU A 29 -6.55 19.10 -9.52
C LEU A 29 -7.55 18.28 -8.69
N VAL A 30 -8.61 17.80 -9.33
CA VAL A 30 -9.63 16.97 -8.69
C VAL A 30 -9.40 15.51 -9.07
N VAL A 31 -9.29 14.66 -8.06
CA VAL A 31 -8.89 13.26 -8.17
C VAL A 31 -9.96 12.37 -7.52
N ALA A 32 -10.33 11.28 -8.20
CA ALA A 32 -11.18 10.24 -7.62
C ALA A 32 -10.37 8.97 -7.31
N LYS A 33 -10.41 8.54 -6.04
CA LYS A 33 -9.82 7.29 -5.53
C LYS A 33 -10.92 6.39 -4.98
N ALA A 34 -11.41 5.46 -5.81
CA ALA A 34 -12.57 4.62 -5.53
C ALA A 34 -13.78 5.43 -5.03
N ASN A 35 -14.04 5.46 -3.73
CA ASN A 35 -15.16 6.17 -3.10
C ASN A 35 -14.78 7.55 -2.52
N ARG A 36 -13.57 8.06 -2.77
CA ARG A 36 -13.11 9.36 -2.26
C ARG A 36 -12.84 10.34 -3.38
N LEU A 37 -13.26 11.57 -3.13
CA LEU A 37 -12.94 12.74 -3.94
C LEU A 37 -11.91 13.58 -3.19
N GLU A 38 -10.77 13.81 -3.82
CA GLU A 38 -9.70 14.66 -3.30
C GLU A 38 -9.51 15.89 -4.21
N ILE A 39 -9.32 17.06 -3.60
CA ILE A 39 -9.00 18.30 -4.31
C ILE A 39 -7.60 18.74 -3.90
N TRP A 40 -6.72 18.80 -4.87
CA TRP A 40 -5.32 19.16 -4.71
C TRP A 40 -5.02 20.48 -5.38
N ARG A 41 -4.13 21.26 -4.78
CA ARG A 41 -3.62 22.51 -5.35
C ARG A 41 -2.11 22.43 -5.52
N LEU A 42 -1.64 22.96 -6.63
CA LEU A 42 -0.21 23.06 -6.92
C LEU A 42 0.34 24.34 -6.26
N SER A 43 1.47 24.21 -5.60
CA SER A 43 2.23 25.31 -4.99
C SER A 43 3.68 25.29 -5.52
N GLU A 44 4.47 26.34 -5.22
CA GLU A 44 5.90 26.36 -5.61
C GLU A 44 6.69 25.20 -4.98
N GLU A 45 6.28 24.74 -3.80
CA GLU A 45 6.88 23.63 -3.07
C GLU A 45 6.32 22.24 -3.47
N GLY A 46 5.32 22.19 -4.36
CA GLY A 46 4.78 20.94 -4.91
C GLY A 46 3.25 20.90 -5.00
N MET A 47 2.62 20.00 -4.25
CA MET A 47 1.17 19.77 -4.32
C MET A 47 0.60 19.45 -2.94
N GLU A 48 -0.47 20.14 -2.55
CA GLU A 48 -1.13 20.05 -1.25
C GLU A 48 -2.59 19.59 -1.40
N CYS A 49 -3.03 18.68 -0.54
CA CYS A 49 -4.43 18.22 -0.52
C CYS A 49 -5.27 19.17 0.33
N LEU A 50 -6.19 19.90 -0.31
CA LEU A 50 -7.01 20.90 0.37
C LEU A 50 -8.29 20.32 0.97
N GLN A 51 -8.88 19.31 0.30
CA GLN A 51 -10.13 18.68 0.72
C GLN A 51 -10.13 17.20 0.35
N THR A 52 -10.64 16.38 1.27
CA THR A 52 -10.97 14.97 1.03
C THR A 52 -12.41 14.73 1.46
N LYS A 53 -13.24 14.19 0.56
CA LYS A 53 -14.65 13.87 0.84
C LYS A 53 -14.95 12.42 0.48
N LEU A 54 -15.63 11.71 1.39
CA LEU A 54 -16.18 10.38 1.10
C LEU A 54 -17.49 10.55 0.32
N ILE A 55 -17.62 9.78 -0.74
CA ILE A 55 -18.87 9.57 -1.47
C ILE A 55 -19.39 8.17 -1.09
N HIS A 56 -20.69 8.06 -0.79
CA HIS A 56 -21.34 6.76 -0.55
C HIS A 56 -21.59 6.03 -1.89
N GLY A 57 -20.51 5.60 -2.53
CA GLY A 57 -20.52 4.91 -3.82
C GLY A 57 -19.14 4.94 -4.47
N THR A 58 -18.85 4.00 -5.36
CA THR A 58 -17.58 3.99 -6.09
C THR A 58 -17.68 4.93 -7.28
N ILE A 59 -16.81 5.94 -7.35
CA ILE A 59 -16.84 6.96 -8.40
C ILE A 59 -16.38 6.32 -9.72
N SER A 60 -17.31 6.17 -10.66
CA SER A 60 -17.07 5.61 -11.99
C SER A 60 -16.92 6.69 -13.06
N MET A 61 -17.40 7.91 -12.78
CA MET A 61 -17.39 9.03 -13.70
C MET A 61 -17.16 10.34 -12.93
N LEU A 62 -16.24 11.16 -13.44
CA LEU A 62 -15.94 12.49 -12.90
C LEU A 62 -15.77 13.47 -14.05
N GLN A 63 -16.54 14.57 -14.04
CA GLN A 63 -16.49 15.60 -15.07
C GLN A 63 -16.72 17.00 -14.48
N ARG A 64 -16.22 18.03 -15.17
CA ARG A 64 -16.52 19.43 -14.84
C ARG A 64 -17.66 19.97 -15.71
N LEU A 65 -18.54 20.75 -15.10
CA LEU A 65 -19.61 21.48 -15.80
C LEU A 65 -19.55 22.96 -15.40
N ARG A 66 -19.88 23.88 -16.33
CA ARG A 66 -19.89 25.32 -16.04
C ARG A 66 -21.28 25.92 -16.32
N PRO A 67 -22.04 26.27 -15.27
CA PRO A 67 -23.31 26.98 -15.41
C PRO A 67 -23.14 28.31 -16.11
N LYS A 68 -24.17 28.73 -16.87
CA LYS A 68 -24.13 30.02 -17.56
C LYS A 68 -24.10 31.18 -16.56
N GLY A 69 -22.98 31.91 -16.54
CA GLY A 69 -22.78 33.08 -15.68
C GLY A 69 -22.23 32.76 -14.30
N SER A 70 -21.79 31.52 -14.06
CA SER A 70 -20.98 31.17 -12.90
C SER A 70 -19.49 31.27 -13.26
N GLU A 71 -18.68 31.70 -12.31
CA GLU A 71 -17.22 31.83 -12.45
C GLU A 71 -16.50 30.55 -11.99
N THR A 72 -17.13 29.74 -11.13
CA THR A 72 -16.61 28.47 -10.62
C THR A 72 -17.24 27.28 -11.36
N ASP A 73 -16.51 26.17 -11.41
CA ASP A 73 -16.97 24.91 -11.97
C ASP A 73 -17.82 24.11 -10.98
N LEU A 74 -18.75 23.33 -11.53
CA LEU A 74 -19.45 22.26 -10.84
C LEU A 74 -18.77 20.93 -11.11
N LEU A 75 -18.76 20.06 -10.11
CA LEU A 75 -18.27 18.69 -10.25
C LEU A 75 -19.45 17.74 -10.46
N PHE A 76 -19.52 17.13 -11.62
CA PHE A 76 -20.43 16.02 -11.91
C PHE A 76 -19.78 14.71 -11.45
N ILE A 77 -20.51 13.96 -10.64
CA ILE A 77 -20.10 12.65 -10.13
C ILE A 77 -21.14 11.62 -10.55
N GLY A 78 -20.65 10.51 -11.11
CA GLY A 78 -21.42 9.31 -11.33
C GLY A 78 -20.82 8.12 -10.59
N THR A 79 -21.67 7.35 -9.92
CA THR A 79 -21.25 6.14 -9.20
C THR A 79 -21.34 4.90 -10.06
N ASP A 80 -20.76 3.80 -9.61
CA ASP A 80 -20.92 2.44 -10.13
C ASP A 80 -22.39 1.98 -10.12
N ARG A 81 -23.19 2.44 -9.15
CA ARG A 81 -24.65 2.23 -9.11
C ARG A 81 -25.47 3.18 -9.98
N LEU A 82 -24.81 3.90 -10.89
CA LEU A 82 -25.47 4.80 -11.85
C LEU A 82 -26.31 5.91 -11.19
N GLN A 83 -25.85 6.36 -10.03
CA GLN A 83 -26.37 7.52 -9.33
C GLN A 83 -25.57 8.75 -9.74
N TYR A 84 -26.26 9.80 -10.16
CA TYR A 84 -25.63 11.02 -10.66
C TYR A 84 -26.03 12.23 -9.84
N PHE A 85 -25.05 13.08 -9.54
CA PHE A 85 -25.28 14.34 -8.84
C PHE A 85 -24.18 15.36 -9.13
N ASN A 86 -24.50 16.63 -8.86
CA ASN A 86 -23.56 17.75 -8.99
C ASN A 86 -23.16 18.26 -7.60
N LEU A 87 -21.86 18.49 -7.42
CA LEU A 87 -21.31 19.20 -6.27
C LEU A 87 -20.89 20.61 -6.65
N ALA A 88 -21.19 21.56 -5.75
CA ALA A 88 -20.71 22.94 -5.81
C ALA A 88 -19.94 23.27 -4.54
N TRP A 89 -18.92 24.11 -4.65
CA TRP A 89 -18.25 24.66 -3.48
C TRP A 89 -19.10 25.75 -2.82
N ASN A 90 -19.29 25.63 -1.51
CA ASN A 90 -19.89 26.68 -0.68
C ASN A 90 -18.78 27.41 0.11
N PRO A 91 -18.44 28.66 -0.25
CA PRO A 91 -17.35 29.40 0.40
C PRO A 91 -17.68 29.82 1.84
N GLU A 92 -18.96 29.95 2.20
CA GLU A 92 -19.37 30.33 3.57
C GLU A 92 -19.16 29.18 4.55
N MET A 93 -19.58 27.97 4.15
CA MET A 93 -19.41 26.76 4.97
C MET A 93 -18.06 26.08 4.77
N LYS A 94 -17.28 26.48 3.75
CA LYS A 94 -16.04 25.83 3.31
C LYS A 94 -16.24 24.32 3.09
N GLN A 95 -17.34 23.94 2.45
CA GLN A 95 -17.70 22.55 2.17
C GLN A 95 -18.27 22.40 0.75
N LEU A 96 -18.21 21.17 0.23
CA LEU A 96 -18.86 20.82 -1.03
C LEU A 96 -20.34 20.48 -0.75
N ASP A 97 -21.23 21.29 -1.28
CA ASP A 97 -22.66 21.13 -1.16
C ASP A 97 -23.22 20.37 -2.38
N THR A 98 -24.21 19.53 -2.13
CA THR A 98 -24.94 18.83 -3.19
C THR A 98 -26.05 19.74 -3.70
N ILE A 99 -26.05 20.03 -4.99
CA ILE A 99 -26.97 21.02 -5.56
C ILE A 99 -28.40 20.46 -5.64
N GLU A 100 -28.56 19.14 -5.83
CA GLU A 100 -29.87 18.50 -6.02
C GLU A 100 -29.96 17.07 -5.48
N ARG A 101 -31.18 16.51 -5.55
CA ARG A 101 -31.44 15.08 -5.31
C ARG A 101 -30.79 14.23 -6.42
N VAL A 102 -30.22 13.10 -6.02
CA VAL A 102 -29.64 12.09 -6.90
C VAL A 102 -30.57 11.75 -8.07
N ILE A 103 -30.01 11.74 -9.27
CA ILE A 103 -30.65 11.17 -10.45
C ILE A 103 -30.25 9.69 -10.51
N GLU A 104 -31.24 8.80 -10.50
CA GLU A 104 -31.02 7.34 -10.58
C GLU A 104 -31.38 6.84 -11.98
N ASP A 105 -30.45 6.17 -12.66
CA ASP A 105 -30.74 5.50 -13.93
C ASP A 105 -31.32 4.10 -13.70
N LEU A 106 -32.64 3.99 -13.73
CA LEU A 106 -33.37 2.73 -13.54
C LEU A 106 -33.31 1.79 -14.76
N SER A 107 -32.59 2.15 -15.84
CA SER A 107 -32.58 1.36 -17.09
C SER A 107 -31.63 0.16 -17.08
N GLU A 108 -30.72 0.09 -16.11
CA GLU A 108 -29.65 -0.91 -15.96
C GLU A 108 -30.04 -2.39 -16.11
N PRO A 109 -31.06 -2.93 -15.41
CA PRO A 109 -31.30 -4.37 -15.40
C PRO A 109 -31.74 -4.94 -16.76
N TYR A 110 -32.04 -4.10 -17.75
CA TYR A 110 -32.53 -4.51 -19.07
C TYR A 110 -31.55 -4.20 -20.22
N MET A 111 -30.40 -3.63 -19.92
CA MET A 111 -29.46 -3.10 -20.92
C MET A 111 -28.12 -3.85 -20.91
N ARG A 112 -27.47 -3.93 -22.08
CA ARG A 112 -26.14 -4.53 -22.21
C ARG A 112 -25.08 -3.46 -22.01
N HIS A 113 -24.14 -3.70 -21.12
CA HIS A 113 -22.99 -2.81 -20.91
C HIS A 113 -22.24 -2.60 -22.23
N SER A 114 -21.86 -1.34 -22.47
CA SER A 114 -20.97 -1.00 -23.58
C SER A 114 -19.65 -1.77 -23.45
N GLN A 115 -19.12 -2.28 -24.57
CA GLN A 115 -17.78 -2.90 -24.58
C GLN A 115 -16.66 -1.88 -24.36
N SER A 116 -16.92 -0.59 -24.63
CA SER A 116 -16.06 0.49 -24.17
C SER A 116 -16.46 0.90 -22.76
N GLN A 117 -15.48 1.18 -21.89
CA GLN A 117 -15.71 1.69 -20.53
C GLN A 117 -16.75 2.82 -20.52
N ASN A 118 -17.56 2.90 -19.45
CA ASN A 118 -18.55 3.96 -19.26
C ASN A 118 -17.95 5.34 -19.60
N LYS A 119 -18.47 6.01 -20.63
CA LYS A 119 -17.98 7.34 -21.04
C LYS A 119 -18.97 8.41 -20.64
N CYS A 120 -18.45 9.41 -19.93
CA CYS A 120 -19.15 10.65 -19.64
C CYS A 120 -18.45 11.77 -20.40
N LEU A 121 -19.15 12.36 -21.38
CA LEU A 121 -18.62 13.40 -22.25
C LEU A 121 -19.28 14.74 -21.95
N VAL A 122 -18.47 15.78 -21.95
CA VAL A 122 -18.91 17.16 -21.74
C VAL A 122 -18.63 17.96 -23.00
N ASP A 123 -19.57 18.79 -23.43
CA ASP A 123 -19.33 19.67 -24.57
C ASP A 123 -18.29 20.76 -24.23
N PRO A 124 -17.60 21.36 -25.21
CA PRO A 124 -16.65 22.44 -24.94
C PRO A 124 -17.25 23.66 -24.22
N THR A 125 -18.57 23.84 -24.27
CA THR A 125 -19.24 24.91 -23.51
C THR A 125 -19.53 24.54 -22.05
N ALA A 126 -19.22 23.31 -21.65
CA ALA A 126 -19.46 22.71 -20.34
C ALA A 126 -20.92 22.75 -19.86
N ARG A 127 -21.87 22.70 -20.79
CA ARG A 127 -23.32 22.79 -20.54
C ARG A 127 -24.11 21.57 -20.98
N PHE A 128 -23.60 20.81 -21.93
CA PHE A 128 -24.21 19.56 -22.36
C PHE A 128 -23.35 18.39 -21.90
N LEU A 129 -24.02 17.36 -21.41
CA LEU A 129 -23.42 16.12 -21.00
C LEU A 129 -24.03 14.98 -21.81
N ALA A 130 -23.20 14.08 -22.31
CA ALA A 130 -23.65 12.88 -23.00
C ALA A 130 -22.98 11.67 -22.36
N MET A 131 -23.79 10.66 -21.98
CA MET A 131 -23.30 9.45 -21.35
C MET A 131 -23.54 8.23 -22.24
N HIS A 132 -22.46 7.48 -22.48
CA HIS A 132 -22.46 6.20 -23.19
C HIS A 132 -22.15 5.09 -22.19
N LEU A 133 -23.21 4.48 -21.67
CA LEU A 133 -23.13 3.43 -20.66
C LEU A 133 -23.52 2.06 -21.25
N TRP A 134 -24.45 2.08 -22.21
CA TRP A 134 -25.06 0.89 -22.78
C TRP A 134 -24.79 0.79 -24.28
N GLU A 135 -24.75 -0.43 -24.80
CA GLU A 135 -24.62 -0.68 -26.23
C GLU A 135 -25.79 -0.04 -27.00
N GLY A 136 -25.47 0.86 -27.94
CA GLY A 136 -26.45 1.50 -28.80
C GLY A 136 -27.38 2.49 -28.09
N VAL A 137 -27.04 3.00 -26.90
CA VAL A 137 -27.84 4.00 -26.18
C VAL A 137 -26.99 5.17 -25.71
N LEU A 138 -27.55 6.38 -25.84
CA LEU A 138 -26.95 7.64 -25.43
C LEU A 138 -27.92 8.41 -24.55
N ASN A 139 -27.52 8.66 -23.31
CA ASN A 139 -28.25 9.52 -22.38
C ASN A 139 -27.73 10.95 -22.54
N VAL A 140 -28.62 11.91 -22.79
CA VAL A 140 -28.23 13.32 -23.00
C VAL A 140 -28.82 14.22 -21.92
N PHE A 141 -27.98 15.04 -21.31
CA PHE A 141 -28.32 15.96 -20.26
C PHE A 141 -27.87 17.38 -20.59
N ARG A 142 -28.48 18.36 -19.92
CA ARG A 142 -28.20 19.78 -20.14
C ARG A 142 -28.32 20.59 -18.85
N LEU A 143 -27.44 21.57 -18.70
CA LEU A 143 -27.63 22.68 -17.76
C LEU A 143 -28.57 23.74 -18.36
N PRO A 144 -29.70 24.05 -17.69
CA PRO A 144 -30.67 25.01 -18.19
C PRO A 144 -30.11 26.43 -18.11
N THR A 145 -30.61 27.30 -19.00
CA THR A 145 -30.14 28.68 -19.13
C THR A 145 -31.09 29.71 -18.48
N ARG A 146 -32.16 29.24 -17.83
CA ARG A 146 -33.15 30.09 -17.16
C ARG A 146 -32.63 30.53 -15.78
N LYS A 147 -32.82 31.81 -15.45
CA LYS A 147 -32.44 32.39 -14.14
C LYS A 147 -33.13 31.63 -13.00
N GLY A 148 -32.35 31.20 -12.00
CA GLY A 148 -32.82 30.56 -10.77
C GLY A 148 -32.62 29.04 -10.68
N SER A 149 -32.25 28.35 -11.78
CA SER A 149 -32.04 26.88 -11.79
C SER A 149 -30.82 26.47 -12.63
N THR A 150 -29.83 27.35 -12.81
CA THR A 150 -28.72 27.14 -13.77
C THR A 150 -27.75 26.01 -13.41
N ASN A 151 -27.80 25.55 -12.15
CA ASN A 151 -26.87 24.56 -11.62
C ASN A 151 -27.47 23.13 -11.63
N LYS A 152 -28.77 23.02 -11.95
CA LYS A 152 -29.52 21.78 -12.06
C LYS A 152 -29.18 21.06 -13.36
N LEU A 153 -28.85 19.78 -13.31
CA LEU A 153 -28.73 18.96 -14.51
C LEU A 153 -30.11 18.42 -14.91
N GLU A 154 -30.57 18.70 -16.12
CA GLU A 154 -31.84 18.20 -16.66
C GLU A 154 -31.58 17.07 -17.66
N ILE A 155 -32.27 15.93 -17.49
CA ILE A 155 -32.31 14.87 -18.51
C ILE A 155 -33.12 15.39 -19.70
N LEU A 156 -32.52 15.40 -20.89
CA LEU A 156 -33.22 15.78 -22.11
C LEU A 156 -33.92 14.57 -22.75
N ASP A 157 -33.16 13.52 -23.08
CA ASP A 157 -33.69 12.30 -23.69
C ASP A 157 -32.70 11.13 -23.58
N GLN A 158 -33.20 9.91 -23.73
CA GLN A 158 -32.41 8.68 -23.91
C GLN A 158 -32.59 8.20 -25.35
N VAL A 159 -31.55 8.33 -26.17
CA VAL A 159 -31.63 8.07 -27.62
C VAL A 159 -30.94 6.78 -28.00
N ARG A 160 -31.53 6.07 -28.98
CA ARG A 160 -30.94 4.85 -29.55
C ARG A 160 -30.03 5.20 -30.72
N LEU A 161 -28.83 4.63 -30.70
CA LEU A 161 -27.83 4.72 -31.75
C LEU A 161 -27.86 3.46 -32.62
N THR A 162 -27.51 3.63 -33.89
CA THR A 162 -27.32 2.49 -34.81
C THR A 162 -25.94 1.86 -34.67
N GLU A 163 -24.98 2.63 -34.17
CA GLU A 163 -23.60 2.30 -33.92
C GLU A 163 -23.49 1.56 -32.58
N LEU A 164 -23.53 0.22 -32.63
CA LEU A 164 -23.54 -0.62 -31.42
C LEU A 164 -22.15 -0.71 -30.76
N PHE A 165 -21.11 -0.94 -31.57
CA PHE A 165 -19.76 -1.23 -31.07
C PHE A 165 -18.88 0.04 -31.07
N MET A 166 -19.09 0.90 -30.08
CA MET A 166 -18.36 2.15 -29.93
C MET A 166 -16.92 1.91 -29.45
N LYS A 167 -15.94 2.50 -30.15
CA LYS A 167 -14.54 2.60 -29.70
C LYS A 167 -14.31 3.89 -28.91
N ALA A 168 -14.64 5.04 -29.50
CA ALA A 168 -14.46 6.35 -28.89
C ALA A 168 -15.54 7.33 -29.30
N SER A 169 -15.78 8.32 -28.46
CA SER A 169 -16.73 9.39 -28.73
C SER A 169 -16.23 10.69 -28.08
N THR A 170 -16.48 11.83 -28.73
CA THR A 170 -16.10 13.15 -28.20
C THR A 170 -16.94 14.26 -28.82
N PHE A 171 -17.04 15.39 -28.14
CA PHE A 171 -17.68 16.58 -28.68
C PHE A 171 -16.70 17.40 -29.53
N ILE A 172 -17.16 17.90 -30.66
CA ILE A 172 -16.39 18.78 -31.54
C ILE A 172 -16.64 20.23 -31.12
N HIS A 173 -15.56 21.04 -31.13
CA HIS A 173 -15.67 22.49 -30.97
C HIS A 173 -16.51 23.09 -32.09
N SER A 174 -17.69 23.61 -31.74
CA SER A 174 -18.66 24.15 -32.68
C SER A 174 -18.91 25.63 -32.42
N ARG A 175 -18.83 26.45 -33.48
CA ARG A 175 -19.06 27.90 -33.42
C ARG A 175 -20.53 28.29 -33.33
N THR A 176 -21.42 27.45 -33.83
CA THR A 176 -22.85 27.77 -33.95
C THR A 176 -23.57 27.71 -32.59
N GLY A 177 -22.88 27.25 -31.54
CA GLY A 177 -23.47 26.97 -30.24
C GLY A 177 -24.33 25.70 -30.24
N HIS A 178 -24.36 24.97 -31.35
CA HIS A 178 -24.97 23.64 -31.43
C HIS A 178 -23.91 22.60 -31.10
N PRO A 179 -24.11 21.80 -30.03
CA PRO A 179 -23.20 20.72 -29.70
C PRO A 179 -23.20 19.67 -30.82
N THR A 180 -22.01 19.32 -31.30
CA THR A 180 -21.78 18.29 -32.34
C THR A 180 -20.93 17.20 -31.73
N ILE A 181 -21.29 15.94 -31.97
CA ILE A 181 -20.64 14.77 -31.38
C ILE A 181 -20.10 13.85 -32.48
N ALA A 182 -18.90 13.32 -32.26
CA ALA A 182 -18.22 12.38 -33.12
C ALA A 182 -18.20 10.99 -32.48
N PHE A 183 -18.40 9.95 -33.29
CA PHE A 183 -18.38 8.55 -32.91
C PHE A 183 -17.38 7.78 -33.76
N LEU A 184 -16.46 7.09 -33.09
CA LEU A 184 -15.57 6.09 -33.68
C LEU A 184 -16.10 4.71 -33.30
N TYR A 185 -16.50 3.90 -34.28
CA TYR A 185 -17.19 2.63 -34.04
C TYR A 185 -16.75 1.52 -35.00
N LYS A 186 -17.05 0.27 -34.63
CA LYS A 186 -16.94 -0.92 -35.48
C LYS A 186 -18.31 -1.28 -36.05
N SER A 187 -18.39 -1.69 -37.31
CA SER A 187 -19.65 -2.21 -37.89
C SER A 187 -20.01 -3.58 -37.33
N GLN A 188 -19.00 -4.41 -37.07
CA GLN A 188 -19.13 -5.79 -36.58
C GLN A 188 -18.11 -6.04 -35.47
N MET A 189 -18.47 -6.86 -34.48
CA MET A 189 -17.60 -7.14 -33.33
C MET A 189 -16.34 -7.94 -33.72
N GLU A 190 -16.46 -8.91 -34.64
CA GLU A 190 -15.37 -9.83 -35.02
C GLU A 190 -14.38 -9.22 -36.02
N GLN A 191 -14.75 -8.14 -36.70
CA GLN A 191 -13.90 -7.51 -37.71
C GLN A 191 -13.26 -6.24 -37.14
N GLU A 192 -11.93 -6.19 -37.19
CA GLU A 192 -11.21 -4.95 -36.90
C GLU A 192 -11.45 -3.93 -38.02
N GLU A 193 -12.27 -2.92 -37.71
CA GLU A 193 -12.57 -1.76 -38.54
C GLU A 193 -12.63 -0.52 -37.63
N ALA A 194 -12.37 0.66 -38.19
CA ALA A 194 -12.62 1.92 -37.52
C ALA A 194 -13.41 2.83 -38.46
N ARG A 195 -14.60 3.26 -38.03
CA ARG A 195 -15.47 4.17 -38.79
C ARG A 195 -15.77 5.42 -37.99
N LEU A 196 -15.68 6.58 -38.62
CA LEU A 196 -16.05 7.86 -38.02
C LEU A 196 -17.44 8.26 -38.50
N ALA A 197 -18.34 8.53 -37.57
CA ALA A 197 -19.61 9.21 -37.80
C ALA A 197 -19.70 10.52 -37.02
N ILE A 198 -20.23 11.58 -37.63
CA ILE A 198 -20.45 12.89 -36.99
C ILE A 198 -21.93 13.22 -37.01
N TYR A 199 -22.45 13.66 -35.87
CA TYR A 199 -23.85 14.03 -35.67
C TYR A 199 -23.99 15.35 -34.93
N ARG A 200 -25.02 16.12 -35.26
CA ARG A 200 -25.48 17.22 -34.41
C ARG A 200 -26.28 16.65 -33.23
N LEU A 201 -25.92 17.00 -31.99
CA LEU A 201 -26.56 16.48 -30.77
C LEU A 201 -28.02 16.94 -30.63
N THR A 202 -28.32 18.18 -31.03
CA THR A 202 -29.67 18.79 -30.89
C THR A 202 -30.24 19.17 -32.24
N HIS A 203 -31.51 18.81 -32.49
CA HIS A 203 -32.18 19.14 -33.76
C HIS A 203 -32.58 20.62 -33.82
N ASP A 204 -32.90 21.22 -32.68
CA ASP A 204 -33.35 22.59 -32.58
C ASP A 204 -32.22 23.58 -32.28
N ASP A 205 -32.44 24.86 -32.62
CA ASP A 205 -31.43 25.89 -32.38
C ASP A 205 -31.37 26.36 -30.92
N LYS A 206 -32.38 26.05 -30.11
CA LYS A 206 -32.42 26.38 -28.67
C LYS A 206 -31.76 25.28 -27.81
N GLY A 207 -31.40 24.15 -28.42
CA GLY A 207 -30.77 22.98 -27.79
C GLY A 207 -31.68 22.27 -26.78
N GLY A 208 -33.01 22.36 -26.95
CA GLY A 208 -34.00 21.75 -26.07
C GLY A 208 -34.50 20.38 -26.54
N VAL A 209 -34.20 19.98 -27.77
CA VAL A 209 -34.66 18.71 -28.38
C VAL A 209 -33.46 17.96 -28.94
N VAL A 210 -33.22 16.76 -28.40
CA VAL A 210 -32.13 15.88 -28.85
C VAL A 210 -32.43 15.38 -30.27
N SER A 211 -31.39 15.26 -31.09
CA SER A 211 -31.47 14.64 -32.41
C SER A 211 -31.86 13.16 -32.30
N LYS A 212 -32.50 12.61 -33.33
CA LYS A 212 -32.87 11.18 -33.33
C LYS A 212 -31.73 10.26 -33.78
N PHE A 213 -30.61 10.85 -34.21
CA PHE A 213 -29.44 10.12 -34.73
C PHE A 213 -29.81 9.16 -35.87
N ASP A 214 -30.74 9.55 -36.75
CA ASP A 214 -31.09 8.78 -37.95
C ASP A 214 -29.91 8.81 -38.94
N PRO A 215 -29.27 7.67 -39.25
CA PRO A 215 -28.11 7.61 -40.15
C PRO A 215 -28.30 8.25 -41.51
N HIS A 216 -29.54 8.28 -42.01
CA HIS A 216 -29.85 8.78 -43.34
C HIS A 216 -30.17 10.28 -43.37
N LYS A 217 -30.48 10.88 -42.21
CA LYS A 217 -30.95 12.27 -42.12
C LYS A 217 -30.07 13.15 -41.25
N ASP A 218 -29.61 12.62 -40.12
CA ASP A 218 -28.95 13.39 -39.07
C ASP A 218 -27.41 13.22 -39.11
N ARG A 219 -26.90 12.25 -39.89
CA ARG A 219 -25.47 11.96 -40.03
C ARG A 219 -24.81 12.94 -41.02
N GLU A 220 -23.83 13.70 -40.55
CA GLU A 220 -23.11 14.70 -41.35
C GLU A 220 -21.89 14.11 -42.09
N LEU A 221 -21.27 13.07 -41.52
CA LEU A 221 -20.11 12.39 -42.08
C LEU A 221 -20.16 10.89 -41.74
N ASP A 222 -19.73 10.04 -42.67
CA ASP A 222 -19.49 8.60 -42.47
C ASP A 222 -18.28 8.17 -43.30
N VAL A 223 -17.16 7.86 -42.65
CA VAL A 223 -15.91 7.51 -43.34
C VAL A 223 -15.23 6.34 -42.63
N VAL A 224 -14.68 5.41 -43.42
CA VAL A 224 -13.79 4.36 -42.93
C VAL A 224 -12.40 4.93 -42.74
N ILE A 225 -11.85 4.76 -41.55
CA ILE A 225 -10.51 5.20 -41.21
C ILE A 225 -9.50 4.17 -41.76
N PRO A 226 -8.43 4.61 -42.44
CA PRO A 226 -7.44 3.70 -43.02
C PRO A 226 -6.74 2.80 -42.00
N ASP A 227 -6.55 3.29 -40.78
CA ASP A 227 -6.01 2.52 -39.66
C ASP A 227 -7.16 1.82 -38.91
N PRO A 228 -7.29 0.48 -39.01
CA PRO A 228 -8.37 -0.27 -38.36
C PRO A 228 -8.24 -0.28 -36.85
N TYR A 229 -7.06 -0.02 -36.29
CA TYR A 229 -6.80 -0.01 -34.84
C TYR A 229 -6.94 1.37 -34.21
N ALA A 230 -7.41 2.38 -34.96
CA ALA A 230 -7.77 3.67 -34.40
C ALA A 230 -8.73 3.51 -33.21
N SER A 231 -8.34 4.10 -32.08
CA SER A 231 -8.97 3.88 -30.77
C SER A 231 -9.32 5.18 -30.05
N MET A 232 -8.77 6.32 -30.46
CA MET A 232 -8.87 7.59 -29.74
C MET A 232 -9.29 8.75 -30.64
N LEU A 233 -10.12 9.63 -30.07
CA LEU A 233 -10.64 10.84 -30.69
C LEU A 233 -10.29 12.05 -29.81
N ILE A 234 -9.61 13.04 -30.39
CA ILE A 234 -9.16 14.26 -29.71
C ILE A 234 -9.81 15.48 -30.38
N PRO A 235 -10.67 16.24 -29.69
CA PRO A 235 -11.26 17.43 -30.25
C PRO A 235 -10.25 18.57 -30.29
N VAL A 236 -10.12 19.23 -31.44
CA VAL A 236 -9.17 20.33 -31.63
C VAL A 236 -9.91 21.66 -31.54
N PRO A 237 -9.45 22.62 -30.70
CA PRO A 237 -10.11 23.90 -30.53
C PRO A 237 -10.01 24.77 -31.79
N LEU A 238 -10.84 25.81 -31.83
CA LEU A 238 -10.90 26.78 -32.92
C LEU A 238 -10.13 28.05 -32.53
N ASP A 239 -9.18 28.47 -33.35
CA ASP A 239 -8.36 29.68 -33.10
C ASP A 239 -9.00 30.96 -33.71
N GLU A 240 -9.80 30.85 -34.77
CA GLU A 240 -10.25 32.03 -35.55
C GLU A 240 -11.69 32.51 -35.32
N GLU A 241 -11.85 33.82 -35.17
CA GLU A 241 -13.14 34.50 -35.05
C GLU A 241 -13.99 34.54 -36.33
N LYS A 242 -13.48 34.33 -37.55
CA LYS A 242 -14.30 34.30 -38.80
C LYS A 242 -13.67 33.48 -39.94
N ARG A 243 -14.22 32.29 -40.22
CA ARG A 243 -13.90 31.50 -41.42
C ARG A 243 -14.97 31.70 -42.49
N TYR A 244 -14.59 32.11 -43.70
CA TYR A 244 -15.53 32.28 -44.81
C TYR A 244 -15.97 30.92 -45.35
N HIS A 245 -17.28 30.68 -45.40
CA HIS A 245 -17.85 29.47 -46.00
C HIS A 245 -17.53 29.47 -47.51
N VAL A 246 -16.55 28.68 -47.94
CA VAL A 246 -16.17 28.61 -49.35
C VAL A 246 -17.23 27.77 -50.07
N ARG A 247 -18.06 28.40 -50.91
CA ARG A 247 -19.13 27.75 -51.69
C ARG A 247 -18.66 26.67 -52.68
N ASN A 248 -17.34 26.51 -52.87
CA ASN A 248 -16.73 25.57 -53.81
C ASN A 248 -15.69 24.69 -53.10
N THR A 249 -16.04 23.43 -52.84
CA THR A 249 -15.27 22.50 -51.99
C THR A 249 -14.10 21.82 -52.71
N GLU A 250 -13.99 21.95 -54.05
CA GLU A 250 -13.01 21.25 -54.90
C GLU A 250 -11.54 21.72 -54.77
N GLY A 251 -11.23 22.62 -53.83
CA GLY A 251 -9.86 22.99 -53.46
C GLY A 251 -9.70 23.39 -51.99
N ALA A 252 -10.68 23.03 -51.15
CA ALA A 252 -10.66 23.36 -49.73
C ALA A 252 -9.55 22.58 -49.01
N LYS A 253 -8.73 23.28 -48.24
CA LYS A 253 -7.74 22.69 -47.34
C LYS A 253 -8.35 22.49 -45.95
N ALA A 254 -7.77 21.60 -45.15
CA ALA A 254 -8.16 21.40 -43.77
C ALA A 254 -7.63 22.56 -42.92
N HIS A 255 -8.51 23.30 -42.25
CA HIS A 255 -8.10 24.33 -41.29
C HIS A 255 -8.23 23.82 -39.86
N LEU A 256 -7.59 24.53 -38.94
CA LEU A 256 -7.64 24.25 -37.51
C LEU A 256 -9.08 24.38 -36.97
N GLY A 257 -9.46 23.48 -36.06
CA GLY A 257 -10.81 23.34 -35.52
C GLY A 257 -11.57 22.16 -36.12
N GLY A 258 -11.53 21.04 -35.39
CA GLY A 258 -12.03 19.76 -35.88
C GLY A 258 -11.71 18.62 -34.94
N LEU A 259 -11.26 17.50 -35.50
CA LEU A 259 -11.05 16.25 -34.78
C LEU A 259 -9.73 15.60 -35.22
N LEU A 260 -8.94 15.17 -34.26
CA LEU A 260 -7.79 14.31 -34.47
C LEU A 260 -8.16 12.87 -34.12
N ILE A 261 -7.85 11.95 -35.02
CA ILE A 261 -8.02 10.51 -34.86
C ILE A 261 -6.63 9.90 -34.71
N VAL A 262 -6.43 9.24 -33.58
CA VAL A 262 -5.15 8.61 -33.24
C VAL A 262 -5.28 7.10 -33.47
N GLY A 263 -4.54 6.62 -34.47
CA GLY A 263 -4.31 5.21 -34.75
C GLY A 263 -2.98 4.71 -34.23
N GLU A 264 -2.77 3.40 -34.31
CA GLU A 264 -1.50 2.79 -33.89
C GLU A 264 -0.37 3.08 -34.87
N THR A 265 -0.70 3.29 -36.15
CA THR A 265 0.27 3.51 -37.23
C THR A 265 0.07 4.83 -37.96
N LEU A 266 -1.15 5.39 -37.91
CA LEU A 266 -1.52 6.59 -38.64
C LEU A 266 -2.23 7.60 -37.74
N LEU A 267 -1.78 8.85 -37.78
CA LEU A 267 -2.51 9.99 -37.24
C LEU A 267 -3.33 10.62 -38.35
N THR A 268 -4.62 10.89 -38.13
CA THR A 268 -5.48 11.54 -39.13
C THR A 268 -6.27 12.68 -38.51
N TYR A 269 -6.04 13.89 -39.00
CA TYR A 269 -6.81 15.08 -38.66
C TYR A 269 -7.99 15.25 -39.63
N TYR A 270 -9.16 15.63 -39.13
CA TYR A 270 -10.35 16.02 -39.89
C TYR A 270 -10.80 17.43 -39.48
N ASP A 271 -11.00 18.29 -40.47
CA ASP A 271 -11.61 19.61 -40.25
C ASP A 271 -13.10 19.50 -39.92
N GLY A 272 -13.56 20.18 -38.88
CA GLY A 272 -14.95 20.12 -38.40
C GLY A 272 -15.98 20.79 -39.30
N LEU A 273 -15.58 21.57 -40.32
CA LEU A 273 -16.51 22.21 -41.26
C LEU A 273 -16.46 21.63 -42.67
N THR A 274 -15.26 21.42 -43.23
CA THR A 274 -15.12 20.91 -44.60
C THR A 274 -14.91 19.41 -44.68
N HIS A 275 -14.71 18.75 -43.53
CA HIS A 275 -14.43 17.31 -43.41
C HIS A 275 -13.22 16.85 -44.25
N ARG A 276 -12.31 17.78 -44.58
CA ARG A 276 -11.05 17.47 -45.24
C ARG A 276 -10.08 16.87 -44.25
N SER A 277 -9.35 15.85 -44.69
CA SER A 277 -8.42 15.11 -43.85
C SER A 277 -6.96 15.38 -44.20
N VAL A 278 -6.10 15.36 -43.19
CA VAL A 278 -4.64 15.35 -43.30
C VAL A 278 -4.14 14.16 -42.49
N SER A 279 -3.30 13.31 -43.08
CA SER A 279 -2.79 12.12 -42.40
C SER A 279 -1.26 12.15 -42.32
N SER A 280 -0.70 11.62 -41.24
CA SER A 280 0.74 11.49 -41.02
C SER A 280 1.06 10.12 -40.45
N THR A 281 2.01 9.42 -41.05
CA THR A 281 2.44 8.09 -40.62
C THR A 281 3.37 8.18 -39.43
N LEU A 282 3.16 7.32 -38.44
CA LEU A 282 4.07 7.19 -37.30
C LEU A 282 5.34 6.46 -37.71
N LYS A 283 6.47 6.84 -37.10
CA LYS A 283 7.76 6.15 -37.33
C LYS A 283 7.77 4.77 -36.68
N ASP A 284 7.25 4.69 -35.47
CA ASP A 284 7.09 3.48 -34.68
C ASP A 284 5.62 3.32 -34.33
N PRO A 285 5.01 2.13 -34.53
CA PRO A 285 3.66 1.86 -34.07
C PRO A 285 3.55 1.98 -32.56
N ARG A 286 2.45 2.57 -32.04
CA ARG A 286 2.23 2.75 -30.60
C ARG A 286 0.76 2.59 -30.23
N ILE A 287 0.50 2.03 -29.05
CA ILE A 287 -0.84 1.88 -28.50
C ILE A 287 -1.08 3.02 -27.51
N PHE A 288 -1.75 4.09 -27.98
CA PHE A 288 -2.06 5.25 -27.13
C PHE A 288 -3.25 4.98 -26.22
N VAL A 289 -3.12 5.36 -24.95
CA VAL A 289 -4.13 5.09 -23.91
C VAL A 289 -4.72 6.36 -23.29
N ALA A 290 -3.94 7.44 -23.20
CA ALA A 290 -4.36 8.70 -22.61
C ALA A 290 -3.78 9.91 -23.35
N TRP A 291 -4.45 11.05 -23.25
CA TRP A 291 -4.01 12.31 -23.86
C TRP A 291 -4.38 13.52 -22.99
N ALA A 292 -3.65 14.62 -23.16
CA ALA A 292 -3.98 15.93 -22.59
C ALA A 292 -3.66 17.06 -23.58
N GLU A 293 -4.50 18.10 -23.61
CA GLU A 293 -4.26 19.32 -24.39
C GLU A 293 -3.25 20.23 -23.67
N TYR A 294 -2.28 20.77 -24.40
CA TYR A 294 -1.33 21.77 -23.90
C TYR A 294 -1.74 23.19 -24.27
N ASP A 295 -1.89 23.49 -25.57
CA ASP A 295 -2.21 24.83 -26.10
C ASP A 295 -3.11 24.82 -27.35
N GLY A 296 -3.73 23.68 -27.67
CA GLY A 296 -4.64 23.51 -28.81
C GLY A 296 -3.96 23.08 -30.13
N THR A 297 -2.64 23.26 -30.26
CA THR A 297 -1.85 22.69 -31.38
C THR A 297 -0.86 21.63 -30.91
N HIS A 298 -0.50 21.65 -29.63
CA HIS A 298 0.32 20.65 -28.96
C HIS A 298 -0.51 19.79 -28.00
N TYR A 299 -0.24 18.48 -28.00
CA TYR A 299 -0.95 17.50 -27.19
C TYR A 299 0.05 16.50 -26.60
N PHE A 300 -0.14 16.16 -25.33
CA PHE A 300 0.55 15.04 -24.71
C PHE A 300 -0.17 13.74 -25.04
N LEU A 301 0.58 12.72 -25.46
CA LEU A 301 0.07 11.37 -25.70
C LEU A 301 0.88 10.37 -24.89
N ALA A 302 0.19 9.54 -24.09
CA ALA A 302 0.81 8.43 -23.36
C ALA A 302 0.44 7.09 -24.00
N ASP A 303 1.42 6.19 -24.06
CA ASP A 303 1.23 4.82 -24.53
C ASP A 303 1.01 3.81 -23.40
N ASP A 304 0.64 2.58 -23.77
CA ASP A 304 0.40 1.46 -22.84
C ASP A 304 1.65 1.04 -22.04
N TYR A 305 2.85 1.44 -22.49
CA TYR A 305 4.15 1.09 -21.91
C TYR A 305 4.77 2.24 -21.11
N GLY A 306 4.01 3.33 -20.87
CA GLY A 306 4.44 4.46 -20.06
C GLY A 306 5.28 5.50 -20.79
N ARG A 307 5.46 5.40 -22.12
CA ARG A 307 6.13 6.44 -22.91
C ARG A 307 5.21 7.64 -23.06
N LEU A 308 5.80 8.84 -22.93
CA LEU A 308 5.11 10.09 -23.12
C LEU A 308 5.68 10.86 -24.32
N ASP A 309 4.80 11.25 -25.23
CA ASP A 309 5.15 12.01 -26.43
C ASP A 309 4.43 13.36 -26.47
N MET A 310 5.06 14.32 -27.13
CA MET A 310 4.44 15.56 -27.58
C MET A 310 4.05 15.43 -29.05
N LEU A 311 2.75 15.53 -29.32
CA LEU A 311 2.19 15.66 -30.66
C LEU A 311 2.05 17.14 -31.02
N THR A 312 2.62 17.55 -32.14
CA THR A 312 2.45 18.88 -32.73
C THR A 312 1.61 18.79 -34.00
N ILE A 313 0.52 19.54 -34.05
CA ILE A 313 -0.22 19.82 -35.29
C ILE A 313 0.52 20.92 -36.04
N GLU A 314 1.12 20.59 -37.17
CA GLU A 314 1.84 21.55 -37.99
C GLU A 314 0.84 22.43 -38.74
N THR A 315 0.89 23.73 -38.48
CA THR A 315 -0.01 24.71 -39.08
C THR A 315 0.75 25.74 -39.90
N ASN A 316 0.12 26.22 -40.98
CA ASN A 316 0.59 27.35 -41.77
C ASN A 316 -0.50 28.42 -41.84
N VAL A 317 -0.14 29.67 -41.59
CA VAL A 317 -1.08 30.80 -41.63
C VAL A 317 -1.25 31.26 -43.08
N GLU A 318 -2.42 31.02 -43.65
CA GLU A 318 -2.78 31.48 -45.00
C GLU A 318 -3.85 32.59 -44.93
N ALA A 319 -4.07 33.32 -46.02
CA ALA A 319 -5.13 34.34 -46.10
C ALA A 319 -6.56 33.76 -45.93
N THR A 320 -6.71 32.43 -46.02
CA THR A 320 -7.97 31.71 -45.81
C THR A 320 -8.15 31.21 -44.37
N GLY A 321 -7.11 31.36 -43.55
CA GLY A 321 -7.04 31.00 -42.15
C GLY A 321 -5.84 30.09 -41.81
N VAL A 322 -5.77 29.59 -40.58
CA VAL A 322 -4.78 28.61 -40.12
C VAL A 322 -5.04 27.23 -40.75
N VAL A 323 -4.18 26.82 -41.69
CA VAL A 323 -4.27 25.55 -42.42
C VAL A 323 -3.39 24.50 -41.75
N VAL A 324 -3.93 23.30 -41.53
CA VAL A 324 -3.17 22.15 -41.03
C VAL A 324 -2.43 21.49 -42.21
N THR A 325 -1.11 21.35 -42.10
CA THR A 325 -0.26 20.78 -43.15
C THR A 325 0.23 19.37 -42.84
N GLY A 326 0.36 19.03 -41.55
CA GLY A 326 0.91 17.75 -41.11
C GLY A 326 0.82 17.60 -39.59
N MET A 327 1.30 16.46 -39.09
CA MET A 327 1.39 16.17 -37.67
C MET A 327 2.72 15.49 -37.39
N THR A 328 3.40 15.91 -36.32
CA THR A 328 4.67 15.33 -35.89
C THR A 328 4.61 14.90 -34.43
N LEU A 329 5.16 13.72 -34.15
CA LEU A 329 5.22 13.16 -32.81
C LEU A 329 6.68 13.11 -32.36
N VAL A 330 6.97 13.73 -31.21
CA VAL A 330 8.31 13.81 -30.63
C VAL A 330 8.28 13.24 -29.20
N PRO A 331 9.12 12.24 -28.87
CA PRO A 331 9.17 11.72 -27.51
C PRO A 331 9.76 12.73 -26.54
N LEU A 332 9.14 12.85 -25.36
CA LEU A 332 9.68 13.61 -24.26
C LEU A 332 10.85 12.85 -23.60
N LYS A 333 11.74 13.59 -22.92
CA LYS A 333 12.98 13.06 -22.35
C LYS A 333 13.05 13.28 -20.85
N LEU A 334 13.46 12.24 -20.13
CA LEU A 334 13.84 12.32 -18.72
C LEU A 334 15.37 12.17 -18.66
N GLY A 335 16.09 13.30 -18.55
CA GLY A 335 17.55 13.32 -18.74
C GLY A 335 17.96 12.97 -20.17
N GLU A 336 18.86 12.00 -20.34
CA GLU A 336 19.35 11.55 -21.66
C GLU A 336 18.48 10.44 -22.30
N SER A 337 17.53 9.88 -21.55
CA SER A 337 16.68 8.76 -21.97
C SER A 337 15.25 9.21 -22.32
N PRO A 338 14.51 8.43 -23.15
CA PRO A 338 13.08 8.68 -23.33
C PRO A 338 12.35 8.62 -21.99
N ALA A 339 11.38 9.51 -21.78
CA ALA A 339 10.60 9.58 -20.56
C ALA A 339 9.75 8.32 -20.41
N LEU A 340 10.13 7.44 -19.48
CA LEU A 340 9.32 6.33 -19.03
C LEU A 340 8.61 6.75 -17.74
N THR A 341 7.31 7.01 -17.88
CA THR A 341 6.40 7.36 -16.78
C THR A 341 5.60 6.13 -16.37
N SER A 342 4.86 6.22 -15.25
CA SER A 342 3.89 5.19 -14.94
C SER A 342 2.74 5.16 -15.95
N ARG A 343 2.16 3.97 -16.21
CA ARG A 343 1.08 3.79 -17.19
C ARG A 343 -0.08 4.73 -16.87
N ALA A 344 -0.32 5.69 -17.76
CA ALA A 344 -1.32 6.72 -17.56
C ALA A 344 -2.75 6.16 -17.70
N SER A 345 -3.57 6.37 -16.68
CA SER A 345 -5.03 6.21 -16.73
C SER A 345 -5.71 7.49 -17.21
N SER A 346 -5.17 8.64 -16.82
CA SER A 346 -5.60 9.97 -17.25
C SER A 346 -4.38 10.91 -17.23
N LEU A 347 -4.36 11.87 -18.15
CA LEU A 347 -3.37 12.94 -18.19
C LEU A 347 -4.08 14.26 -17.92
N VAL A 348 -3.53 15.09 -17.02
CA VAL A 348 -4.11 16.39 -16.68
C VAL A 348 -3.04 17.47 -16.75
N TYR A 349 -3.17 18.37 -17.72
CA TYR A 349 -2.29 19.52 -17.83
C TYR A 349 -2.78 20.66 -16.92
N MET A 350 -1.98 21.00 -15.90
CA MET A 350 -2.33 21.97 -14.86
C MET A 350 -1.96 23.41 -15.21
N GLY A 351 -1.36 23.66 -16.37
CA GLY A 351 -0.76 24.96 -16.71
C GLY A 351 0.67 25.08 -16.17
N ASN A 352 1.32 26.21 -16.45
CA ASN A 352 2.71 26.48 -16.04
C ASN A 352 3.68 25.33 -16.36
N ASN A 353 3.49 24.72 -17.54
CA ASN A 353 4.22 23.57 -18.02
C ASN A 353 4.23 22.37 -17.05
N THR A 354 3.20 22.23 -16.22
CA THR A 354 3.09 21.14 -15.25
C THR A 354 2.04 20.12 -15.71
N LEU A 355 2.44 18.86 -15.75
CA LEU A 355 1.60 17.74 -16.19
C LEU A 355 1.46 16.71 -15.07
N PHE A 356 0.22 16.37 -14.73
CA PHE A 356 -0.09 15.29 -13.81
C PHE A 356 -0.43 14.02 -14.58
N VAL A 357 0.28 12.94 -14.25
CA VAL A 357 0.09 11.58 -14.78
C VAL A 357 -0.61 10.76 -13.71
N ALA A 358 -1.91 10.56 -13.86
CA ALA A 358 -2.68 9.71 -12.97
C ALA A 358 -2.50 8.24 -13.39
N SER A 359 -2.18 7.35 -12.45
CA SER A 359 -2.01 5.93 -12.75
C SER A 359 -2.86 5.04 -11.84
N HIS A 360 -3.41 3.97 -12.44
CA HIS A 360 -4.04 2.87 -11.72
C HIS A 360 -3.04 1.75 -11.40
N HIS A 361 -2.02 1.54 -12.23
CA HIS A 361 -1.09 0.40 -12.14
C HIS A 361 0.27 0.73 -11.52
N GLY A 362 0.55 2.00 -11.29
CA GLY A 362 1.79 2.48 -10.70
C GLY A 362 1.55 3.76 -9.91
N ASP A 363 2.63 4.36 -9.42
CA ASP A 363 2.55 5.63 -8.70
C ASP A 363 2.06 6.75 -9.63
N SER A 364 1.24 7.66 -9.10
CA SER A 364 0.82 8.83 -9.87
C SER A 364 1.87 9.94 -9.74
N GLN A 365 2.19 10.62 -10.83
CA GLN A 365 3.39 11.44 -10.94
C GLN A 365 3.07 12.86 -11.41
N LEU A 366 3.75 13.86 -10.84
CA LEU A 366 3.68 15.25 -11.27
C LEU A 366 5.00 15.65 -11.92
N TYR A 367 4.94 16.08 -13.17
CA TYR A 367 6.10 16.47 -13.96
C TYR A 367 6.08 17.95 -14.31
N GLN A 368 7.24 18.60 -14.26
CA GLN A 368 7.50 19.86 -14.94
C GLN A 368 8.07 19.57 -16.32
N ILE A 369 7.58 20.26 -17.33
CA ILE A 369 7.93 20.06 -18.74
C ILE A 369 8.61 21.32 -19.25
N ASP A 370 9.67 21.14 -20.02
CA ASP A 370 10.25 22.21 -20.83
C ASP A 370 9.87 21.95 -22.30
N PRO A 371 8.93 22.72 -22.88
CA PRO A 371 8.47 22.51 -24.25
C PRO A 371 9.55 22.81 -25.30
N GLU A 372 10.56 23.64 -24.99
CA GLU A 372 11.61 23.97 -25.96
C GLU A 372 12.59 22.81 -26.13
N THR A 373 12.97 22.17 -25.02
CA THR A 373 13.92 21.06 -24.99
C THR A 373 13.25 19.69 -25.02
N ASN A 374 11.94 19.62 -24.84
CA ASN A 374 11.15 18.41 -24.60
C ASN A 374 11.64 17.63 -23.37
N ALA A 375 12.25 18.31 -22.40
CA ALA A 375 12.74 17.71 -21.17
C ALA A 375 11.62 17.65 -20.11
N MET A 376 11.68 16.66 -19.23
CA MET A 376 10.78 16.46 -18.12
C MET A 376 11.57 16.32 -16.81
N LEU A 377 11.02 16.89 -15.74
CA LEU A 377 11.53 16.79 -14.38
C LEU A 377 10.41 16.31 -13.45
N LEU A 378 10.65 15.23 -12.71
CA LEU A 378 9.70 14.72 -11.71
C LEU A 378 9.70 15.66 -10.49
N ILE A 379 8.55 16.25 -10.18
CA ILE A 379 8.38 17.11 -8.99
C ILE A 379 7.93 16.26 -7.79
N LYS A 380 6.88 15.45 -7.98
CA LYS A 380 6.24 14.70 -6.88
C LYS A 380 5.69 13.36 -7.38
N SER A 381 5.75 12.36 -6.52
CA SER A 381 5.13 11.04 -6.73
C SER A 381 4.12 10.76 -5.62
N LEU A 382 2.96 10.23 -5.97
CA LEU A 382 1.92 9.75 -5.06
C LEU A 382 1.92 8.23 -5.09
N SER A 383 2.23 7.63 -3.94
CA SER A 383 2.32 6.18 -3.78
C SER A 383 0.99 5.49 -4.10
N ASN A 384 1.03 4.45 -4.92
CA ASN A 384 -0.13 3.66 -5.32
C ASN A 384 0.09 2.14 -5.21
N ASN A 385 -0.65 1.50 -4.31
CA ASN A 385 -0.62 0.05 -4.09
C ASN A 385 -1.44 -0.74 -5.12
N ALA A 386 -2.19 -0.08 -6.00
CA ALA A 386 -3.10 -0.74 -6.92
C ALA A 386 -2.41 -1.24 -8.20
N PRO A 387 -2.91 -2.34 -8.79
CA PRO A 387 -3.74 -3.36 -8.16
C PRO A 387 -2.90 -4.24 -7.21
N ILE A 388 -3.47 -4.61 -6.06
CA ILE A 388 -2.87 -5.67 -5.23
C ILE A 388 -3.33 -7.02 -5.78
N LEU A 389 -2.42 -7.80 -6.37
CA LEU A 389 -2.75 -9.07 -7.03
C LEU A 389 -2.70 -10.27 -6.08
N ASP A 390 -1.73 -10.27 -5.17
CA ASP A 390 -1.57 -11.28 -4.13
C ASP A 390 -0.76 -10.67 -2.98
N PHE A 391 -0.91 -11.22 -1.79
CA PHE A 391 -0.11 -10.81 -0.64
C PHE A 391 0.12 -11.98 0.30
N SER A 392 1.16 -11.83 1.12
CA SER A 392 1.52 -12.74 2.19
C SER A 392 1.72 -11.99 3.50
N ILE A 393 1.43 -12.65 4.61
CA ILE A 393 1.60 -12.11 5.95
C ILE A 393 2.92 -12.67 6.47
N MET A 394 3.81 -11.77 6.89
CA MET A 394 5.10 -12.09 7.46
C MET A 394 5.10 -11.68 8.93
N ASP A 395 5.28 -12.62 9.83
CA ASP A 395 5.39 -12.35 11.27
C ASP A 395 6.86 -12.37 11.70
N MET A 396 7.36 -11.21 12.13
CA MET A 396 8.73 -11.06 12.62
C MET A 396 8.91 -11.39 14.10
N GLY A 397 7.83 -11.57 14.84
CA GLY A 397 7.85 -11.75 16.30
C GLY A 397 7.90 -13.21 16.78
N ASN A 398 7.44 -14.16 15.97
CA ASN A 398 7.39 -15.59 16.32
C ASN A 398 8.17 -16.44 15.31
N ARG A 399 9.51 -16.46 15.45
CA ARG A 399 10.40 -17.33 14.64
C ARG A 399 10.61 -18.73 15.24
N GLU A 400 10.20 -18.94 16.50
CA GLU A 400 10.45 -20.16 17.27
C GLU A 400 9.16 -21.01 17.36
N GLY A 401 8.99 -21.95 16.41
CA GLY A 401 8.16 -23.16 16.56
C GLY A 401 6.63 -23.03 16.56
N ASP A 402 6.04 -21.95 17.08
CA ASP A 402 4.58 -21.73 17.07
C ASP A 402 4.15 -21.02 15.78
N ALA A 403 4.36 -21.69 14.64
CA ALA A 403 4.02 -21.20 13.30
C ALA A 403 2.51 -20.92 13.07
N GLN A 404 1.65 -21.24 14.05
CA GLN A 404 0.21 -21.05 13.94
C GLN A 404 -0.33 -19.80 14.65
N ALA A 405 0.38 -19.19 15.60
CA ALA A 405 -0.09 -17.99 16.31
C ALA A 405 0.60 -16.73 15.75
N GLY A 406 -0.11 -16.01 14.90
CA GLY A 406 0.32 -14.70 14.39
C GLY A 406 0.14 -13.58 15.41
N ASN A 407 0.98 -12.56 15.32
CA ASN A 407 0.83 -11.32 16.08
C ASN A 407 -0.27 -10.42 15.48
N ALA A 408 -0.80 -9.51 16.31
CA ALA A 408 -1.71 -8.48 15.83
C ALA A 408 -0.97 -7.49 14.92
N PHE A 409 -1.61 -7.01 13.86
CA PHE A 409 -1.02 -5.97 12.98
C PHE A 409 -0.60 -4.73 13.77
N SER A 410 -1.38 -4.37 14.78
CA SER A 410 -1.11 -3.26 15.70
C SER A 410 0.16 -3.43 16.54
N SER A 411 0.75 -4.63 16.63
CA SER A 411 2.03 -4.85 17.33
C SER A 411 3.23 -4.33 16.53
N GLY A 412 3.06 -4.04 15.23
CA GLY A 412 4.10 -3.66 14.29
C GLY A 412 5.05 -4.81 13.87
N GLN A 413 4.87 -6.00 14.46
CA GLN A 413 5.67 -7.19 14.17
C GLN A 413 5.15 -7.97 12.96
N SER A 414 3.85 -7.87 12.66
CA SER A 414 3.26 -8.42 11.44
C SER A 414 3.38 -7.43 10.29
N ARG A 415 3.98 -7.87 9.19
CA ARG A 415 4.12 -7.11 7.94
C ARG A 415 3.26 -7.75 6.87
N ILE A 416 2.56 -6.94 6.09
CA ILE A 416 1.84 -7.37 4.89
C ILE A 416 2.76 -7.09 3.71
N VAL A 417 3.16 -8.12 2.98
CA VAL A 417 4.00 -7.99 1.79
C VAL A 417 3.14 -8.33 0.57
N ALA A 418 2.90 -7.32 -0.26
CA ALA A 418 1.95 -7.36 -1.36
C ALA A 418 2.63 -7.17 -2.72
N GLY A 419 2.27 -8.02 -3.68
CA GLY A 419 2.59 -7.82 -5.10
C GLY A 419 1.63 -6.80 -5.68
N CYS A 420 2.15 -5.61 -5.99
CA CYS A 420 1.39 -4.44 -6.40
C CYS A 420 1.77 -4.00 -7.81
N GLY A 421 0.84 -3.33 -8.49
CA GLY A 421 1.09 -2.75 -9.80
C GLY A 421 1.13 -3.77 -10.93
N ALA A 422 1.44 -3.31 -12.14
CA ALA A 422 1.52 -4.16 -13.32
C ALA A 422 2.68 -3.76 -14.23
N TYR A 423 3.27 -4.77 -14.86
CA TYR A 423 4.33 -4.65 -15.87
C TYR A 423 5.49 -3.80 -15.33
N GLN A 424 5.93 -2.79 -16.07
CA GLN A 424 7.03 -1.90 -15.71
C GLN A 424 6.83 -1.17 -14.37
N ASP A 425 5.57 -0.96 -13.97
CA ASP A 425 5.18 -0.33 -12.70
C ASP A 425 5.03 -1.34 -11.55
N GLY A 426 5.26 -2.63 -11.81
CA GLY A 426 5.15 -3.68 -10.83
C GLY A 426 6.17 -3.53 -9.69
N SER A 427 5.68 -3.63 -8.46
CA SER A 427 6.46 -3.44 -7.25
C SER A 427 6.05 -4.41 -6.15
N LEU A 428 6.98 -4.72 -5.25
CA LEU A 428 6.69 -5.40 -4.00
C LEU A 428 6.56 -4.34 -2.91
N ARG A 429 5.45 -4.34 -2.18
CA ARG A 429 5.19 -3.34 -1.14
C ARG A 429 5.07 -3.98 0.23
N SER A 430 5.86 -3.47 1.16
CA SER A 430 5.84 -3.86 2.57
C SER A 430 5.02 -2.85 3.35
N ILE A 431 3.92 -3.31 3.93
CA ILE A 431 2.91 -2.50 4.62
C ILE A 431 2.95 -2.90 6.10
N ARG A 432 3.28 -1.95 6.97
CA ARG A 432 3.50 -2.16 8.41
C ARG A 432 2.84 -1.05 9.23
N SER A 433 2.39 -1.37 10.44
CA SER A 433 2.01 -0.34 11.41
C SER A 433 3.27 0.33 11.96
N GLY A 434 3.28 1.67 11.97
CA GLY A 434 4.41 2.46 12.43
C GLY A 434 4.01 3.77 13.09
N VAL A 435 4.99 4.51 13.58
CA VAL A 435 4.85 5.84 14.18
C VAL A 435 5.52 6.86 13.26
N GLY A 436 4.81 7.95 12.98
CA GLY A 436 5.34 9.06 12.20
C GLY A 436 6.34 9.89 13.01
N LEU A 437 7.34 10.44 12.31
CA LEU A 437 8.23 11.47 12.86
C LEU A 437 7.99 12.77 12.09
N GLU A 438 7.58 13.82 12.80
CA GLU A 438 7.44 15.16 12.23
C GLU A 438 8.78 15.89 12.32
N GLU A 439 9.33 16.29 11.19
CA GLU A 439 10.57 17.07 11.15
C GLU A 439 10.30 18.54 11.50
N ARG A 440 10.97 19.03 12.54
CA ARG A 440 10.88 20.43 13.00
C ARG A 440 12.09 21.26 12.59
N GLY A 441 13.22 20.62 12.36
CA GLY A 441 14.44 21.28 11.90
C GLY A 441 15.49 20.28 11.40
N ILE A 442 16.34 20.74 10.49
CA ILE A 442 17.47 19.98 9.95
C ILE A 442 18.74 20.82 10.14
N LEU A 443 19.75 20.17 10.67
CA LEU A 443 21.11 20.68 10.83
C LEU A 443 22.00 20.02 9.78
N ASP A 444 22.31 20.78 8.74
CA ASP A 444 23.22 20.37 7.66
C ASP A 444 24.70 20.51 8.09
N GLU A 445 25.61 19.86 7.37
CA GLU A 445 27.08 19.93 7.55
C GLU A 445 27.67 19.17 8.76
N LEU A 446 26.94 18.21 9.33
CA LEU A 446 27.41 17.35 10.41
C LEU A 446 27.48 15.88 9.98
N ASP A 447 28.60 15.51 9.35
CA ASP A 447 28.86 14.16 8.84
C ASP A 447 29.52 13.25 9.87
N GLY A 448 29.17 11.96 9.83
CA GLY A 448 29.95 10.90 10.51
C GLY A 448 29.78 10.84 12.04
N THR A 449 28.61 11.23 12.54
CA THR A 449 28.26 11.20 13.97
C THR A 449 28.44 9.80 14.58
N ARG A 450 29.14 9.74 15.73
CA ARG A 450 29.41 8.52 16.53
C ARG A 450 28.71 8.52 17.89
N GLY A 451 28.09 9.62 18.28
CA GLY A 451 27.26 9.71 19.48
C GLY A 451 26.53 11.05 19.54
N LEU A 452 25.32 11.01 20.09
CA LEU A 452 24.52 12.19 20.40
C LEU A 452 24.20 12.18 21.90
N PHE A 453 24.45 13.29 22.57
CA PHE A 453 24.12 13.45 23.98
C PHE A 453 23.48 14.82 24.20
N THR A 454 22.50 14.87 25.08
CA THR A 454 21.81 16.11 25.41
C THR A 454 22.14 16.52 26.84
N LEU A 455 22.43 17.80 27.02
CA LEU A 455 22.87 18.39 28.27
C LEU A 455 22.06 19.63 28.61
N ARG A 456 22.01 19.92 29.91
CA ARG A 456 21.54 21.19 30.47
C ARG A 456 22.74 22.06 30.80
N SER A 457 22.76 23.28 30.27
CA SER A 457 23.73 24.30 30.64
C SER A 457 23.49 24.80 32.08
N TYR A 458 24.42 25.59 32.60
CA TYR A 458 24.39 26.08 33.98
C TYR A 458 23.21 27.06 34.16
N ASN A 459 22.33 26.77 35.12
CA ASN A 459 21.06 27.46 35.38
C ASN A 459 19.95 27.28 34.34
N SER A 460 20.07 26.33 33.41
CA SER A 460 18.94 25.98 32.54
C SER A 460 18.00 24.98 33.23
N ASP A 461 16.69 25.22 33.12
CA ASP A 461 15.65 24.32 33.64
C ASP A 461 15.45 23.10 32.71
N LEU A 462 15.51 23.33 31.40
CA LEU A 462 15.33 22.34 30.32
C LEU A 462 16.63 22.07 29.57
N VAL A 463 16.61 21.07 28.68
CA VAL A 463 17.74 20.78 27.79
C VAL A 463 17.89 21.93 26.80
N ASP A 464 19.12 22.43 26.67
CA ASP A 464 19.48 23.53 25.78
C ASP A 464 20.76 23.26 24.99
N THR A 465 21.46 22.16 25.28
CA THR A 465 22.76 21.86 24.68
C THR A 465 22.77 20.46 24.06
N LEU A 466 23.22 20.37 22.80
CA LEU A 466 23.45 19.12 22.09
C LEU A 466 24.95 18.89 21.90
N VAL A 467 25.43 17.72 22.29
CA VAL A 467 26.81 17.27 22.11
C VAL A 467 26.84 16.24 20.99
N VAL A 468 27.56 16.55 19.92
CA VAL A 468 27.75 15.71 18.74
C VAL A 468 29.17 15.16 18.77
N SER A 469 29.32 13.86 18.98
CA SER A 469 30.63 13.21 19.03
C SER A 469 30.98 12.62 17.67
N SER A 470 32.19 12.90 17.20
CA SER A 470 32.79 12.34 15.99
C SER A 470 34.08 11.59 16.33
N ILE A 471 34.67 10.89 15.35
CA ILE A 471 35.88 10.07 15.57
C ILE A 471 37.07 10.92 16.05
N THR A 472 37.18 12.17 15.59
CA THR A 472 38.32 13.05 15.86
C THR A 472 38.05 14.13 16.88
N GLU A 473 36.79 14.56 17.04
CA GLU A 473 36.41 15.72 17.83
C GLU A 473 34.99 15.59 18.39
N THR A 474 34.66 16.40 19.38
CA THR A 474 33.32 16.57 19.94
C THR A 474 32.86 18.01 19.71
N ARG A 475 31.76 18.19 18.98
CA ARG A 475 31.13 19.50 18.74
C ARG A 475 29.97 19.72 19.70
N ILE A 476 29.74 20.97 20.08
CA ILE A 476 28.71 21.33 21.05
C ILE A 476 27.85 22.45 20.45
N LEU A 477 26.55 22.24 20.41
CA LEU A 477 25.56 23.17 19.88
C LEU A 477 24.64 23.62 21.02
N SER A 478 24.47 24.93 21.18
CA SER A 478 23.55 25.52 22.14
C SER A 478 22.33 26.07 21.42
N PHE A 479 21.17 25.88 22.05
CA PHE A 479 19.87 26.30 21.55
C PHE A 479 19.33 27.40 22.45
N ASP A 480 18.93 28.52 21.86
CA ASP A 480 18.24 29.58 22.58
C ASP A 480 16.72 29.27 22.74
N THR A 481 16.00 30.15 23.44
CA THR A 481 14.56 30.00 23.67
C THR A 481 13.71 30.18 22.41
N ASP A 482 14.24 30.85 21.39
CA ASP A 482 13.53 31.16 20.14
C ASP A 482 13.88 30.15 19.02
N GLY A 483 14.76 29.18 19.28
CA GLY A 483 15.19 28.14 18.35
C GLY A 483 16.46 28.45 17.55
N GLY A 484 17.15 29.54 17.87
CA GLY A 484 18.47 29.86 17.34
C GLY A 484 19.54 28.88 17.83
N ILE A 485 20.48 28.56 16.93
CA ILE A 485 21.49 27.52 17.14
C ILE A 485 22.88 28.13 17.00
N GLU A 486 23.73 27.94 18.01
CA GLU A 486 25.12 28.42 18.03
C GLU A 486 26.09 27.28 18.38
N GLU A 487 27.18 27.15 17.61
CA GLU A 487 28.26 26.23 17.93
C GLU A 487 29.22 26.83 18.98
N ILE A 488 29.45 26.09 20.06
CA ILE A 488 30.27 26.51 21.20
C ILE A 488 31.62 25.78 21.22
N TYR A 489 32.70 26.54 21.00
CA TYR A 489 34.08 26.03 21.02
C TYR A 489 34.69 25.87 22.43
N SER A 490 33.98 26.25 23.49
CA SER A 490 34.37 25.99 24.88
C SER A 490 33.16 25.87 25.79
N PHE A 491 32.90 24.69 26.34
CA PHE A 491 31.71 24.42 27.15
C PHE A 491 32.09 23.74 28.47
N GLN A 492 31.87 24.43 29.60
CA GLN A 492 31.93 23.87 30.97
C GLN A 492 33.16 22.99 31.30
N GLY A 493 34.31 23.25 30.66
CA GLY A 493 35.55 22.49 30.86
C GLY A 493 35.62 21.13 30.13
N MET A 494 34.66 20.83 29.24
CA MET A 494 34.68 19.61 28.42
C MET A 494 35.84 19.60 27.43
N GLU A 495 36.45 18.43 27.23
CA GLU A 495 37.47 18.20 26.21
C GLU A 495 36.80 17.98 24.84
N GLN A 496 37.10 18.83 23.86
CA GLN A 496 36.50 18.80 22.52
C GLN A 496 37.41 18.17 21.45
N ASP A 497 38.73 18.08 21.70
CA ASP A 497 39.72 17.55 20.74
C ASP A 497 39.75 16.00 20.63
N THR A 498 38.74 15.32 21.17
CA THR A 498 38.65 13.86 21.19
C THR A 498 37.20 13.41 21.15
N GLU A 499 36.98 12.14 20.77
CA GLU A 499 35.65 11.51 20.81
C GLU A 499 35.13 11.43 22.26
N THR A 500 33.87 11.79 22.45
CA THR A 500 33.15 11.59 23.71
C THR A 500 32.29 10.33 23.60
N LEU A 501 32.57 9.34 24.47
CA LEU A 501 31.83 8.08 24.51
C LEU A 501 30.50 8.18 25.29
N LEU A 502 30.44 9.07 26.29
CA LEU A 502 29.24 9.36 27.07
C LEU A 502 29.36 10.77 27.67
N ALA A 503 28.28 11.55 27.58
CA ALA A 503 28.10 12.79 28.33
C ALA A 503 26.73 12.79 29.02
N SER A 504 26.66 13.27 30.27
CA SER A 504 25.41 13.32 31.05
C SER A 504 25.47 14.32 32.21
N ASN A 505 24.33 14.96 32.52
CA ASN A 505 24.17 15.72 33.76
C ASN A 505 23.83 14.79 34.94
N LEU A 506 24.52 14.96 36.05
CA LEU A 506 24.26 14.22 37.28
C LEU A 506 23.26 14.96 38.20
N PRO A 507 22.51 14.24 39.06
CA PRO A 507 21.54 14.86 39.98
C PRO A 507 22.13 15.86 40.98
N ASN A 508 23.44 15.78 41.23
CA ASN A 508 24.18 16.70 42.10
C ASN A 508 24.59 18.01 41.38
N GLY A 509 24.17 18.21 40.12
CA GLY A 509 24.49 19.37 39.31
C GLY A 509 25.84 19.29 38.59
N GLN A 510 26.60 18.20 38.73
CA GLN A 510 27.87 18.02 38.01
C GLN A 510 27.66 17.48 36.59
N LEU A 511 28.64 17.69 35.74
CA LEU A 511 28.68 17.17 34.38
C LEU A 511 29.66 15.99 34.31
N LEU A 512 29.23 14.87 33.75
CA LEU A 512 30.06 13.69 33.50
C LEU A 512 30.47 13.67 32.02
N GLN A 513 31.77 13.60 31.74
CA GLN A 513 32.30 13.33 30.41
C GLN A 513 33.21 12.09 30.46
N ILE A 514 32.98 11.15 29.55
CA ILE A 514 33.79 9.95 29.37
C ILE A 514 34.40 9.97 27.96
N THR A 515 35.73 9.98 27.89
CA THR A 515 36.49 9.87 26.63
C THR A 515 37.25 8.54 26.60
N PRO A 516 37.84 8.12 25.47
CA PRO A 516 38.68 6.93 25.42
C PRO A 516 39.88 6.93 26.39
N LYS A 517 40.28 8.10 26.90
CA LYS A 517 41.48 8.29 27.74
C LYS A 517 41.17 8.55 29.22
N SER A 518 40.01 9.11 29.55
CA SER A 518 39.69 9.51 30.92
C SER A 518 38.20 9.64 31.18
N VAL A 519 37.82 9.55 32.46
CA VAL A 519 36.51 9.92 32.99
C VAL A 519 36.66 11.15 33.86
N VAL A 520 35.86 12.18 33.59
CA VAL A 520 35.96 13.47 34.29
C VAL A 520 34.59 13.88 34.83
N LEU A 521 34.57 14.30 36.10
CA LEU A 521 33.47 15.03 36.70
C LEU A 521 33.80 16.52 36.68
N LEU A 522 33.01 17.30 35.98
CA LEU A 522 33.17 18.73 35.80
C LEU A 522 32.14 19.47 36.66
N ASP A 523 32.56 20.57 37.25
CA ASP A 523 31.65 21.52 37.87
C ASP A 523 31.20 22.56 36.83
N PRO A 524 29.91 22.62 36.46
CA PRO A 524 29.42 23.52 35.41
C PRO A 524 29.65 25.00 35.68
N GLU A 525 29.69 25.41 36.96
CA GLU A 525 29.88 26.82 37.33
C GLU A 525 31.32 27.27 37.13
N SER A 526 32.28 26.50 37.63
CA SER A 526 33.70 26.84 37.54
C SER A 526 34.39 26.34 36.27
N GLY A 527 33.79 25.36 35.57
CA GLY A 527 34.39 24.64 34.45
C GLY A 527 35.62 23.81 34.84
N VAL A 528 35.80 23.54 36.14
CA VAL A 528 36.96 22.79 36.67
C VAL A 528 36.60 21.33 36.88
N ALA A 529 37.54 20.44 36.57
CA ALA A 529 37.44 19.02 36.91
C ALA A 529 37.47 18.81 38.43
N VAL A 530 36.35 18.40 39.00
CA VAL A 530 36.18 18.04 40.41
C VAL A 530 36.89 16.72 40.72
N SER A 531 36.76 15.74 39.84
CA SER A 531 37.48 14.48 39.91
C SER A 531 37.81 13.98 38.50
N ARG A 532 38.95 13.33 38.36
CA ARG A 532 39.43 12.76 37.09
C ARG A 532 40.01 11.38 37.34
N TRP A 533 39.59 10.43 36.53
CA TRP A 533 40.16 9.10 36.46
C TRP A 533 40.78 8.90 35.07
N ASP A 534 42.08 8.66 35.01
CA ASP A 534 42.80 8.39 33.76
C ASP A 534 42.99 6.89 33.57
N VAL A 535 42.87 6.45 32.31
CA VAL A 535 43.06 5.05 31.93
C VAL A 535 44.54 4.64 32.12
N PRO A 536 44.82 3.41 32.62
CA PRO A 536 46.19 2.92 32.73
C PRO A 536 46.96 2.97 31.40
N THR A 537 48.26 3.29 31.46
CA THR A 537 49.12 3.52 30.29
C THR A 537 49.05 2.39 29.26
N GLY A 538 48.76 2.74 28.01
CA GLY A 538 48.70 1.82 26.86
C GLY A 538 47.34 1.13 26.65
N LYS A 539 46.32 1.46 27.45
CA LYS A 539 44.94 0.98 27.28
C LYS A 539 44.00 2.14 26.94
N SER A 540 42.83 1.81 26.40
CA SER A 540 41.74 2.77 26.15
C SER A 540 40.39 2.21 26.61
N ILE A 541 39.45 3.10 26.93
CA ILE A 541 38.05 2.73 27.15
C ILE A 541 37.42 2.41 25.79
N THR A 542 36.81 1.24 25.68
CA THR A 542 36.14 0.79 24.44
C THR A 542 34.62 0.95 24.50
N ARG A 543 34.03 0.87 25.70
CA ARG A 543 32.60 1.08 25.96
C ARG A 543 32.41 1.74 27.32
N ALA A 544 31.38 2.58 27.41
CA ALA A 544 31.00 3.26 28.64
C ALA A 544 29.48 3.29 28.77
N SER A 545 28.97 3.13 29.99
CA SER A 545 27.58 3.33 30.35
C SER A 545 27.52 3.87 31.77
N ALA A 546 26.60 4.79 32.07
CA ALA A 546 26.49 5.35 33.41
C ALA A 546 25.04 5.55 33.82
N ASN A 547 24.80 5.49 35.13
CA ASN A 547 23.57 5.93 35.76
C ASN A 547 23.87 7.05 36.76
N THR A 548 22.98 7.28 37.72
CA THR A 548 23.14 8.35 38.72
C THR A 548 24.20 8.08 39.79
N LYS A 549 24.64 6.82 39.98
CA LYS A 549 25.53 6.38 41.05
C LYS A 549 26.85 5.79 40.55
N TRP A 550 26.84 5.10 39.42
CA TRP A 550 27.97 4.34 38.88
C TRP A 550 28.19 4.67 37.40
N ALA A 551 29.46 4.74 37.00
CA ALA A 551 29.89 4.63 35.61
C ALA A 551 30.58 3.29 35.41
N LEU A 552 30.05 2.47 34.51
CA LEU A 552 30.56 1.17 34.11
C LEU A 552 31.34 1.30 32.81
N LEU A 553 32.57 0.80 32.79
CA LEU A 553 33.51 0.95 31.68
C LEU A 553 34.09 -0.41 31.29
N SER A 554 34.30 -0.60 30.00
CA SER A 554 35.14 -1.67 29.45
C SER A 554 36.45 -1.05 28.96
N VAL A 555 37.57 -1.53 29.50
CA VAL A 555 38.91 -1.11 29.12
C VAL A 555 39.58 -2.22 28.32
N ASP A 556 40.00 -1.90 27.10
CA ASP A 556 40.66 -2.82 26.15
C ASP A 556 39.87 -4.13 25.88
N GLY A 557 38.54 -4.09 26.10
CA GLY A 557 37.63 -5.24 25.92
C GLY A 557 37.80 -6.39 26.92
N THR A 558 38.70 -6.29 27.90
CA THR A 558 39.07 -7.41 28.81
C THR A 558 39.03 -7.03 30.30
N SER A 559 38.91 -5.75 30.62
CA SER A 559 38.86 -5.29 32.01
C SER A 559 37.57 -4.50 32.24
N LEU A 560 36.79 -4.90 33.24
CA LEU A 560 35.58 -4.20 33.66
C LEU A 560 35.92 -3.28 34.83
N VAL A 561 35.53 -2.01 34.73
CA VAL A 561 35.79 -0.98 35.75
C VAL A 561 34.47 -0.31 36.10
N SER A 562 34.16 -0.20 37.39
CA SER A 562 33.02 0.57 37.89
C SER A 562 33.54 1.71 38.76
N LEU A 563 33.08 2.91 38.45
CA LEU A 563 33.45 4.14 39.14
C LEU A 563 32.25 4.65 39.91
N ASN A 564 32.38 4.85 41.22
CA ASN A 564 31.31 5.43 42.01
C ASN A 564 31.29 6.95 41.84
N LEU A 565 30.24 7.47 41.21
CA LEU A 565 30.07 8.89 40.90
C LEU A 565 29.81 9.73 42.15
N LEU A 566 29.21 9.14 43.19
CA LEU A 566 28.93 9.82 44.46
C LEU A 566 30.14 9.85 45.41
N GLN A 567 31.15 9.00 45.16
CA GLN A 567 32.37 8.90 45.96
C GLN A 567 33.61 9.31 45.16
N ASN A 568 33.53 10.43 44.41
CA ASN A 568 34.63 11.03 43.68
C ASN A 568 35.38 10.06 42.73
N LEU A 569 34.65 9.19 42.02
CA LEU A 569 35.20 8.17 41.11
C LEU A 569 36.00 7.07 41.83
N ALA A 570 35.54 6.63 43.01
CA ALA A 570 36.10 5.45 43.67
C ALA A 570 36.03 4.22 42.73
N VAL A 571 37.18 3.58 42.53
CA VAL A 571 37.40 2.60 41.47
C VAL A 571 37.25 1.18 42.01
N ASN A 572 36.41 0.37 41.37
CA ASN A 572 36.45 -1.09 41.45
C ASN A 572 36.89 -1.64 40.09
N VAL A 573 37.79 -2.62 40.07
CA VAL A 573 38.30 -3.24 38.84
C VAL A 573 38.21 -4.76 38.94
N GLN A 574 37.70 -5.39 37.89
CA GLN A 574 37.74 -6.84 37.71
C GLN A 574 38.31 -7.17 36.32
N GLN A 575 39.31 -8.06 36.27
CA GLN A 575 39.78 -8.63 35.01
C GLN A 575 38.93 -9.84 34.64
N THR A 576 38.61 -10.02 33.36
CA THR A 576 37.92 -11.23 32.91
C THR A 576 38.75 -12.47 33.20
N GLN A 577 38.10 -13.47 33.76
CA GLN A 577 38.69 -14.79 33.98
C GLN A 577 38.40 -15.66 32.76
N ALA A 578 39.36 -16.50 32.36
CA ALA A 578 39.14 -17.52 31.33
C ALA A 578 38.14 -18.57 31.84
N GLU A 579 37.26 -19.04 30.96
CA GLU A 579 36.35 -20.13 31.29
C GLU A 579 37.12 -21.43 31.59
N PRO A 580 36.54 -22.37 32.38
CA PRO A 580 37.16 -23.67 32.61
C PRO A 580 37.23 -24.48 31.29
N GLY A 581 38.32 -24.34 30.54
CA GLY A 581 38.54 -25.04 29.26
C GLY A 581 39.12 -24.18 28.13
N SER A 582 39.11 -22.85 28.22
CA SER A 582 39.73 -21.95 27.23
C SER A 582 41.05 -21.35 27.74
N GLN A 583 42.02 -21.13 26.84
CA GLN A 583 43.31 -20.50 27.19
C GLN A 583 43.26 -18.95 27.17
N GLN A 584 42.18 -18.36 26.67
CA GLN A 584 42.02 -16.90 26.54
C GLN A 584 40.78 -16.41 27.30
N PRO A 585 40.88 -15.25 27.99
CA PRO A 585 39.74 -14.63 28.67
C PRO A 585 38.70 -14.19 27.65
N ASP A 586 37.42 -14.31 28.03
CA ASP A 586 36.33 -13.81 27.21
C ASP A 586 36.38 -12.28 27.08
N GLN A 587 35.98 -11.76 25.92
CA GLN A 587 35.96 -10.33 25.62
C GLN A 587 34.57 -9.74 25.90
N ILE A 588 34.54 -8.48 26.33
CA ILE A 588 33.32 -7.72 26.58
C ILE A 588 32.84 -7.13 25.26
N SER A 589 31.61 -7.43 24.86
CA SER A 589 31.00 -6.91 23.62
C SER A 589 30.18 -5.63 23.87
N CYS A 590 29.41 -5.59 24.94
CA CYS A 590 28.53 -4.49 25.32
C CYS A 590 28.31 -4.43 26.84
N ILE A 591 27.95 -3.25 27.35
CA ILE A 591 27.72 -3.00 28.78
C ILE A 591 26.57 -2.03 28.97
N HIS A 592 25.83 -2.16 30.07
CA HIS A 592 24.77 -1.23 30.45
C HIS A 592 24.70 -1.05 31.96
N ALA A 593 24.68 0.20 32.44
CA ALA A 593 24.42 0.54 33.83
C ALA A 593 22.94 0.87 33.99
N ALA A 594 22.19 0.06 34.75
CA ALA A 594 20.75 0.22 34.88
C ALA A 594 20.39 1.50 35.64
N ARG A 595 19.34 2.21 35.24
CA ARG A 595 18.87 3.41 35.97
C ARG A 595 18.19 3.03 37.28
N ASP A 596 17.32 2.03 37.24
CA ASP A 596 16.61 1.49 38.39
C ASP A 596 16.53 -0.05 38.29
N PRO A 597 17.08 -0.81 39.26
CA PRO A 597 17.88 -0.36 40.41
C PRO A 597 19.32 0.07 40.02
N PRO A 598 19.88 1.13 40.64
CA PRO A 598 21.13 1.75 40.21
C PRO A 598 22.39 0.94 40.53
N ASP A 599 22.32 -0.12 41.32
CA ASP A 599 23.50 -0.95 41.67
C ASP A 599 23.73 -2.12 40.69
N ILE A 600 22.86 -2.28 39.70
CA ILE A 600 22.90 -3.38 38.74
C ILE A 600 23.52 -2.94 37.42
N GLY A 601 24.49 -3.73 36.95
CA GLY A 601 25.05 -3.63 35.61
C GLY A 601 24.73 -4.88 34.80
N VAL A 602 24.70 -4.74 33.48
CA VAL A 602 24.59 -5.86 32.54
C VAL A 602 25.80 -5.87 31.63
N VAL A 603 26.38 -7.05 31.44
CA VAL A 603 27.57 -7.27 30.59
C VAL A 603 27.26 -8.33 29.56
N GLY A 604 27.52 -8.02 28.28
CA GLY A 604 27.50 -8.97 27.18
C GLY A 604 28.90 -9.48 26.88
N TRP A 605 29.00 -10.79 26.69
CA TRP A 605 30.25 -11.49 26.43
C TRP A 605 30.33 -11.93 24.97
N TRP A 606 31.50 -11.78 24.35
CA TRP A 606 31.70 -12.03 22.93
C TRP A 606 31.82 -13.51 22.61
N SER A 607 32.84 -14.18 23.16
CA SER A 607 33.16 -15.56 22.77
C SER A 607 32.18 -16.55 23.36
N SER A 608 31.68 -16.35 24.58
CA SER A 608 30.63 -17.21 25.14
C SER A 608 29.23 -16.90 24.57
N GLY A 609 28.98 -15.69 24.05
CA GLY A 609 27.65 -15.26 23.60
C GLY A 609 26.64 -15.22 24.76
N ARG A 610 27.11 -14.90 25.97
CA ARG A 610 26.31 -14.90 27.20
C ARG A 610 26.05 -13.46 27.66
N ILE A 611 24.96 -13.24 28.37
CA ILE A 611 24.75 -12.01 29.17
C ILE A 611 24.93 -12.31 30.65
N SER A 612 25.38 -11.34 31.44
CA SER A 612 25.48 -11.47 32.89
C SER A 612 25.00 -10.21 33.58
N LEU A 613 24.05 -10.38 34.50
CA LEU A 613 23.66 -9.34 35.44
C LEU A 613 24.65 -9.37 36.60
N ILE A 614 25.21 -8.21 36.92
CA ILE A 614 26.26 -8.06 37.93
C ILE A 614 25.87 -6.98 38.94
N ASP A 615 26.33 -7.15 40.18
CA ASP A 615 26.38 -6.06 41.15
C ASP A 615 27.61 -5.19 40.86
N MET A 616 27.44 -3.90 40.59
CA MET A 616 28.54 -3.00 40.23
C MET A 616 29.48 -2.67 41.40
N ALA A 617 29.07 -2.90 42.64
CA ALA A 617 29.92 -2.69 43.82
C ALA A 617 30.90 -3.87 44.04
N THR A 618 30.48 -5.09 43.72
CA THR A 618 31.24 -6.32 44.03
C THR A 618 31.68 -7.12 42.80
N PHE A 619 31.10 -6.83 41.64
CA PHE A 619 31.17 -7.62 40.41
C PHE A 619 30.78 -9.09 40.55
N GLN A 620 29.96 -9.42 41.55
CA GLN A 620 29.42 -10.77 41.66
C GLN A 620 28.33 -10.96 40.61
N PRO A 621 28.38 -12.05 39.81
CA PRO A 621 27.33 -12.37 38.86
C PRO A 621 26.09 -12.82 39.62
N LEU A 622 24.98 -12.13 39.39
CA LEU A 622 23.67 -12.41 39.99
C LEU A 622 22.90 -13.44 39.15
N HIS A 623 22.91 -13.26 37.83
CA HIS A 623 22.30 -14.19 36.86
C HIS A 623 23.10 -14.17 35.56
N GLY A 624 23.09 -15.28 34.83
CA GLY A 624 23.69 -15.36 33.49
C GLY A 624 22.85 -16.22 32.56
N GLU A 625 22.63 -15.72 31.35
CA GLU A 625 21.77 -16.34 30.34
C GLU A 625 22.52 -16.48 29.02
N SER A 626 22.47 -17.65 28.39
CA SER A 626 23.10 -17.89 27.08
C SER A 626 22.21 -17.37 25.96
N MET A 627 22.78 -16.64 25.00
CA MET A 627 22.04 -16.18 23.81
C MET A 627 22.07 -17.21 22.68
N ARG A 628 23.01 -18.16 22.70
CA ARG A 628 23.15 -19.19 21.67
C ARG A 628 21.91 -20.07 21.59
N GLN A 629 21.44 -20.31 20.37
CA GLN A 629 20.29 -21.19 20.09
C GLN A 629 20.73 -22.65 19.95
N THR A 630 21.90 -22.86 19.33
CA THR A 630 22.59 -24.16 19.22
C THR A 630 24.06 -24.00 19.59
N ASP A 631 24.73 -25.09 19.98
CA ASP A 631 26.14 -25.06 20.39
C ASP A 631 27.06 -24.50 19.28
N ASP A 632 26.67 -24.67 18.01
CA ASP A 632 27.37 -24.19 16.81
C ASP A 632 26.97 -22.77 16.37
N SER A 633 25.97 -22.13 17.01
CA SER A 633 25.54 -20.77 16.66
C SER A 633 26.47 -19.71 17.27
N ALA A 634 27.21 -18.98 16.43
CA ALA A 634 27.98 -17.82 16.83
C ALA A 634 27.06 -16.58 16.87
N THR A 635 26.43 -16.34 18.02
CA THR A 635 25.58 -15.15 18.25
C THR A 635 26.23 -14.25 19.28
N VAL A 636 26.50 -12.99 18.90
CA VAL A 636 27.18 -12.02 19.75
C VAL A 636 26.22 -10.87 20.11
N PRO A 637 26.02 -10.57 21.40
CA PRO A 637 25.26 -9.39 21.81
C PRO A 637 26.08 -8.13 21.50
N ARG A 638 25.48 -7.16 20.81
CA ARG A 638 26.11 -5.92 20.35
C ARG A 638 25.71 -4.70 21.15
N ASP A 639 24.49 -4.68 21.69
CA ASP A 639 24.01 -3.62 22.56
C ASP A 639 22.98 -4.15 23.57
N ILE A 640 22.87 -3.51 24.73
CA ILE A 640 22.01 -3.96 25.84
C ILE A 640 21.37 -2.76 26.53
N ALA A 641 20.10 -2.89 26.90
CA ALA A 641 19.40 -1.92 27.74
C ALA A 641 18.52 -2.61 28.79
N LEU A 642 18.67 -2.24 30.07
CA LEU A 642 17.76 -2.68 31.14
C LEU A 642 16.87 -1.49 31.52
N VAL A 643 15.61 -1.55 31.09
CA VAL A 643 14.69 -0.41 31.16
C VAL A 643 13.33 -0.83 31.72
N GLN A 644 12.66 0.10 32.39
CA GLN A 644 11.31 -0.10 32.88
C GLN A 644 10.31 0.29 31.78
N LEU A 645 9.86 -0.66 30.96
CA LEU A 645 8.90 -0.40 29.88
C LEU A 645 7.46 -0.28 30.40
N HIS A 646 7.06 -1.19 31.29
CA HIS A 646 5.75 -1.17 31.94
C HIS A 646 5.78 -0.31 33.20
N PRO A 647 4.63 0.19 33.70
CA PRO A 647 4.58 0.75 35.04
C PRO A 647 5.08 -0.27 36.08
N PRO A 648 5.84 0.15 37.12
CA PRO A 648 6.44 -0.75 38.12
C PRO A 648 5.43 -1.63 38.87
N GLU A 649 4.17 -1.21 38.91
CA GLU A 649 3.05 -1.94 39.53
C GLU A 649 2.65 -3.19 38.73
N VAL A 650 2.86 -3.18 37.41
CA VAL A 650 2.43 -4.23 36.47
C VAL A 650 3.51 -5.28 36.27
N SER A 651 4.74 -4.86 36.02
CA SER A 651 5.87 -5.75 35.72
C SER A 651 7.19 -5.16 36.20
N GLY A 652 8.17 -6.02 36.49
CA GLY A 652 9.55 -5.60 36.70
C GLY A 652 10.24 -5.11 35.42
N PRO A 653 11.52 -4.68 35.52
CA PRO A 653 12.29 -4.17 34.40
C PRO A 653 12.42 -5.17 33.25
N THR A 654 12.48 -4.65 32.03
CA THR A 654 12.69 -5.42 30.81
C THR A 654 14.13 -5.28 30.35
N LEU A 655 14.79 -6.41 30.12
CA LEU A 655 16.11 -6.48 29.51
C LEU A 655 15.97 -6.66 28.00
N LEU A 656 16.53 -5.72 27.24
CA LEU A 656 16.62 -5.75 25.79
C LEU A 656 18.07 -6.04 25.39
N VAL A 657 18.28 -7.02 24.51
CA VAL A 657 19.59 -7.43 24.01
C VAL A 657 19.55 -7.40 22.48
N ALA A 658 20.28 -6.47 21.88
CA ALA A 658 20.48 -6.40 20.44
C ALA A 658 21.62 -7.32 20.01
N MET A 659 21.35 -8.20 19.05
CA MET A 659 22.27 -9.17 18.51
C MET A 659 22.94 -8.65 17.23
N GLU A 660 24.02 -9.31 16.79
CA GLU A 660 24.75 -8.96 15.57
C GLU A 660 23.94 -9.11 14.27
N ASP A 661 22.93 -9.98 14.26
CA ASP A 661 22.08 -10.27 13.10
C ASP A 661 20.83 -9.34 13.01
N GLY A 662 20.80 -8.27 13.81
CA GLY A 662 19.66 -7.33 13.87
C GLY A 662 18.45 -7.85 14.64
N THR A 663 18.58 -8.98 15.33
CA THR A 663 17.57 -9.51 16.25
C THR A 663 17.66 -8.84 17.62
N VAL A 664 16.51 -8.43 18.17
CA VAL A 664 16.38 -7.92 19.53
C VAL A 664 15.67 -8.96 20.39
N VAL A 665 16.38 -9.45 21.41
CA VAL A 665 15.85 -10.40 22.39
C VAL A 665 15.40 -9.62 23.63
N THR A 666 14.19 -9.92 24.11
CA THR A 666 13.59 -9.29 25.27
C THR A 666 13.39 -10.30 26.39
N PHE A 667 13.64 -9.88 27.62
CA PHE A 667 13.41 -10.66 28.82
C PHE A 667 12.78 -9.83 29.92
N ASN A 668 11.93 -10.45 30.73
CA ASN A 668 11.43 -9.88 31.97
C ASN A 668 12.39 -10.21 33.12
N VAL A 669 12.81 -9.19 33.86
CA VAL A 669 13.72 -9.32 35.01
C VAL A 669 12.93 -9.15 36.30
N SER A 670 12.98 -10.17 37.16
CA SER A 670 12.38 -10.08 38.49
C SER A 670 13.23 -9.20 39.41
N ILE A 671 12.63 -8.19 40.03
CA ILE A 671 13.28 -7.35 41.05
C ILE A 671 13.69 -8.20 42.28
N LYS A 672 12.95 -9.28 42.55
CA LYS A 672 13.28 -10.24 43.62
C LYS A 672 14.15 -11.36 43.04
N GLY A 673 15.46 -11.28 43.31
CA GLY A 673 16.43 -12.30 42.94
C GLY A 673 17.01 -12.19 41.53
N PHE A 674 16.62 -11.17 40.74
CA PHE A 674 17.20 -10.86 39.41
C PHE A 674 17.13 -12.01 38.39
N ALA A 675 16.17 -12.92 38.56
CA ALA A 675 15.92 -13.97 37.60
C ALA A 675 15.40 -13.39 36.28
N VAL A 676 15.94 -13.89 35.18
CA VAL A 676 15.57 -13.52 33.80
C VAL A 676 14.56 -14.56 33.28
N SER A 677 13.45 -14.11 32.71
CA SER A 677 12.37 -14.97 32.23
C SER A 677 11.67 -14.38 31.01
N GLY A 678 10.82 -15.15 30.33
CA GLY A 678 9.99 -14.64 29.23
C GLY A 678 10.78 -14.19 28.00
N ARG A 679 11.79 -14.98 27.59
CA ARG A 679 12.57 -14.77 26.36
C ARG A 679 11.63 -14.63 25.17
N LYS A 680 11.68 -13.50 24.48
CA LYS A 680 11.03 -13.27 23.17
C LYS A 680 12.03 -12.64 22.21
N SER A 681 11.96 -12.99 20.93
CA SER A 681 12.94 -12.59 19.93
C SER A 681 12.24 -11.93 18.74
N VAL A 682 12.66 -10.73 18.36
CA VAL A 682 12.07 -9.97 17.24
C VAL A 682 13.20 -9.50 16.33
N THR A 683 13.13 -9.81 15.04
CA THR A 683 14.12 -9.30 14.07
C THR A 683 13.65 -7.99 13.49
N LEU A 684 14.47 -6.94 13.60
CA LEU A 684 14.13 -5.59 13.14
C LEU A 684 14.84 -5.22 11.83
N GLY A 685 16.06 -5.72 11.62
CA GLY A 685 16.85 -5.52 10.41
C GLY A 685 17.91 -6.61 10.24
N SER A 686 18.83 -6.43 9.28
CA SER A 686 19.95 -7.37 9.06
C SER A 686 21.26 -6.96 9.74
N ASN A 687 21.42 -5.66 10.01
CA ASN A 687 22.59 -5.09 10.69
C ASN A 687 22.41 -5.01 12.21
N PRO A 688 23.52 -4.96 13.00
CA PRO A 688 23.45 -4.82 14.45
C PRO A 688 22.60 -3.62 14.90
N ALA A 689 21.60 -3.89 15.72
CA ALA A 689 20.75 -2.85 16.29
C ALA A 689 21.45 -2.09 17.43
N ARG A 690 21.16 -0.80 17.55
CA ARG A 690 21.54 0.01 18.72
C ARG A 690 20.30 0.46 19.47
N LEU A 691 20.39 0.49 20.79
CA LEU A 691 19.27 0.74 21.69
C LEU A 691 19.45 2.12 22.36
N HIS A 692 18.63 3.09 21.96
CA HIS A 692 18.63 4.44 22.53
C HIS A 692 17.48 4.59 23.51
N VAL A 693 17.79 4.78 24.80
CA VAL A 693 16.77 4.87 25.86
C VAL A 693 16.21 6.28 25.95
N LEU A 694 14.89 6.40 25.80
CA LEU A 694 14.11 7.63 25.91
C LEU A 694 13.27 7.59 27.19
N PRO A 695 13.73 8.20 28.30
CA PRO A 695 12.98 8.26 29.55
C PRO A 695 11.70 9.09 29.42
N GLN A 696 10.69 8.72 30.21
CA GLN A 696 9.45 9.47 30.38
C GLN A 696 9.28 9.91 31.84
N ASP A 697 8.45 10.93 32.06
CA ASP A 697 8.22 11.52 33.39
C ASP A 697 7.52 10.59 34.39
N ASP A 698 6.77 9.59 33.88
CA ASP A 698 6.03 8.62 34.66
C ASP A 698 6.92 7.49 35.25
N GLY A 699 8.23 7.56 35.02
CA GLY A 699 9.20 6.55 35.44
C GLY A 699 9.32 5.37 34.50
N THR A 700 8.58 5.35 33.39
CA THR A 700 8.77 4.39 32.30
C THR A 700 9.79 4.90 31.29
N SER A 701 10.15 4.07 30.31
CA SER A 701 11.01 4.47 29.22
C SER A 701 10.56 3.80 27.93
N SER A 702 10.66 4.53 26.82
CA SER A 702 10.64 3.96 25.48
C SER A 702 12.07 3.76 24.98
N VAL A 703 12.27 2.84 24.04
CA VAL A 703 13.59 2.56 23.46
C VAL A 703 13.51 2.71 21.95
N PHE A 704 14.26 3.66 21.41
CA PHE A 704 14.40 3.84 19.98
C PHE A 704 15.52 2.93 19.46
N VAL A 705 15.21 2.10 18.48
CA VAL A 705 16.12 1.13 17.91
C VAL A 705 16.53 1.57 16.53
N THR A 706 17.83 1.82 16.34
CA THR A 706 18.39 2.20 15.04
C THR A 706 18.97 0.97 14.34
N THR A 707 18.42 0.64 13.17
CA THR A 707 18.91 -0.36 12.19
C THR A 707 18.59 0.16 10.78
N GLU A 708 18.72 -0.67 9.73
CA GLU A 708 18.17 -0.39 8.39
C GLU A 708 16.68 -0.01 8.42
N HIS A 709 15.96 -0.49 9.43
CA HIS A 709 14.57 -0.15 9.70
C HIS A 709 14.45 0.32 11.15
N ALA A 710 14.43 1.63 11.36
CA ALA A 710 14.25 2.19 12.69
C ALA A 710 12.91 1.76 13.29
N SER A 711 12.91 1.50 14.60
CA SER A 711 11.73 1.03 15.34
C SER A 711 11.70 1.61 16.76
N LEU A 712 10.52 1.96 17.26
CA LEU A 712 10.28 2.40 18.61
C LEU A 712 9.67 1.26 19.43
N ILE A 713 10.33 0.91 20.52
CA ILE A 713 9.86 -0.07 21.51
C ILE A 713 9.27 0.69 22.69
N TYR A 714 8.02 0.41 23.01
CA TYR A 714 7.34 1.00 24.17
C TYR A 714 6.31 0.04 24.72
N SER A 715 5.78 0.34 25.90
CA SER A 715 4.63 -0.37 26.42
C SER A 715 3.33 0.38 26.15
N ALA A 716 2.32 -0.34 25.68
CA ALA A 716 0.94 0.07 25.81
C ALA A 716 0.07 -1.15 26.16
N GLU A 717 -1.01 -0.93 26.92
CA GLU A 717 -2.02 -1.96 27.24
C GLU A 717 -1.44 -3.24 27.88
N GLY A 718 -0.36 -3.09 28.68
CA GLY A 718 0.30 -4.22 29.33
C GLY A 718 1.09 -5.14 28.39
N ARG A 719 1.33 -4.72 27.14
CA ARG A 719 2.18 -5.42 26.16
C ARG A 719 3.35 -4.54 25.74
N ILE A 720 4.41 -5.18 25.24
CA ILE A 720 5.55 -4.52 24.59
C ILE A 720 5.24 -4.46 23.09
N ILE A 721 5.28 -3.26 22.52
CA ILE A 721 4.97 -2.99 21.11
C ILE A 721 6.26 -2.59 20.40
N PHE A 722 6.41 -3.04 19.15
CA PHE A 722 7.53 -2.70 18.28
C PHE A 722 6.97 -1.95 17.07
N SER A 723 6.87 -0.63 17.16
CA SER A 723 6.37 0.18 16.05
C SER A 723 7.51 0.62 15.15
N ALA A 724 7.41 0.36 13.85
CA ALA A 724 8.37 0.90 12.91
C ALA A 724 8.30 2.43 12.84
N THR A 725 9.38 3.11 12.52
CA THR A 725 9.38 4.58 12.36
C THR A 725 9.69 4.97 10.91
N THR A 726 9.47 6.25 10.58
CA THR A 726 9.77 6.82 9.25
C THR A 726 11.24 7.19 9.06
N ALA A 727 12.06 7.18 10.13
CA ALA A 727 13.48 7.48 10.06
C ALA A 727 14.31 6.24 9.65
N ASP A 728 14.04 5.73 8.46
CA ASP A 728 14.99 4.84 7.78
C ASP A 728 16.34 5.61 7.68
N ASP A 729 17.47 4.95 8.00
CA ASP A 729 18.83 5.52 8.06
C ASP A 729 19.25 6.31 9.31
N ALA A 730 18.43 6.33 10.38
CA ALA A 730 18.86 6.89 11.67
C ALA A 730 20.01 6.07 12.30
N THR A 731 21.03 6.75 12.83
CA THR A 731 22.23 6.13 13.42
C THR A 731 22.32 6.29 14.94
N PHE A 732 21.97 7.45 15.47
CA PHE A 732 21.88 7.76 16.90
C PHE A 732 20.64 8.59 17.18
N VAL A 733 20.07 8.42 18.37
CA VAL A 733 18.90 9.18 18.83
C VAL A 733 19.11 9.60 20.28
N ALA A 734 18.75 10.84 20.61
CA ALA A 734 18.78 11.36 21.97
C ALA A 734 17.49 12.14 22.29
N PRO A 735 17.00 12.10 23.55
CA PRO A 735 15.87 12.91 23.98
C PRO A 735 16.27 14.38 24.04
N PHE A 736 15.47 15.27 23.46
CA PHE A 736 15.77 16.69 23.36
C PHE A 736 14.51 17.53 23.64
N ASP A 737 14.25 17.74 24.92
CA ASP A 737 13.15 18.56 25.39
C ASP A 737 13.66 19.97 25.75
N SER A 738 13.48 20.90 24.82
CA SER A 738 13.96 22.29 24.91
C SER A 738 12.80 23.27 24.84
N HIS A 739 13.02 24.53 25.23
CA HIS A 739 11.97 25.56 25.16
C HIS A 739 11.43 25.80 23.74
N ALA A 740 12.30 25.77 22.73
CA ALA A 740 11.92 25.96 21.33
C ALA A 740 11.32 24.68 20.71
N PHE A 741 11.77 23.52 21.17
CA PHE A 741 11.36 22.20 20.68
C PHE A 741 10.94 21.31 21.85
N PRO A 742 9.71 21.47 22.37
CA PRO A 742 9.19 20.62 23.45
C PRO A 742 8.94 19.20 22.95
N ASP A 743 9.06 18.21 23.85
CA ASP A 743 8.76 16.78 23.59
C ASP A 743 9.45 16.20 22.34
N SER A 744 10.61 16.75 21.97
CA SER A 744 11.31 16.41 20.74
C SER A 744 12.45 15.42 20.97
N ILE A 745 12.85 14.76 19.89
CA ILE A 745 14.04 13.91 19.82
C ILE A 745 14.99 14.46 18.77
N VAL A 746 16.28 14.28 18.99
CA VAL A 746 17.30 14.54 17.98
C VAL A 746 17.77 13.21 17.43
N LEU A 747 17.77 13.08 16.11
CA LEU A 747 18.32 11.92 15.42
C LEU A 747 19.43 12.33 14.46
N SER A 748 20.51 11.55 14.39
CA SER A 748 21.54 11.71 13.37
C SER A 748 21.33 10.69 12.26
N THR A 749 21.60 11.08 11.03
CA THR A 749 21.86 10.19 9.90
C THR A 749 23.36 10.19 9.61
N ASP A 750 23.79 9.59 8.50
CA ASP A 750 25.19 9.67 8.08
C ASP A 750 25.60 11.07 7.59
N SER A 751 24.64 11.93 7.21
CA SER A 751 24.90 13.22 6.56
C SER A 751 24.30 14.46 7.24
N HIS A 752 23.33 14.29 8.15
CA HIS A 752 22.68 15.43 8.80
C HIS A 752 22.06 15.04 10.14
N ILE A 753 21.76 16.03 10.96
CA ILE A 753 21.04 15.85 12.22
C ILE A 753 19.64 16.46 12.08
N ARG A 754 18.60 15.72 12.47
CA ARG A 754 17.21 16.17 12.44
C ARG A 754 16.65 16.31 13.85
N ILE A 755 15.85 17.34 14.05
CA ILE A 755 15.02 17.52 15.25
C ILE A 755 13.62 17.08 14.86
N CYS A 756 13.11 16.05 15.53
CA CYS A 756 11.85 15.42 15.20
C CYS A 756 10.95 15.34 16.43
N HIS A 757 9.66 15.53 16.22
CA HIS A 757 8.63 15.20 17.20
C HIS A 757 8.08 13.80 16.89
N VAL A 758 7.95 12.95 17.91
CA VAL A 758 7.41 11.59 17.76
C VAL A 758 5.89 11.66 17.85
N ASP A 759 5.21 11.27 16.77
CA ASP A 759 3.74 11.21 16.78
C ASP A 759 3.24 10.13 17.76
N LYS A 760 2.12 10.39 18.42
CA LYS A 760 1.45 9.43 19.30
C LYS A 760 0.50 8.53 18.52
N GLU A 761 0.08 8.94 17.32
CA GLU A 761 -0.79 8.14 16.45
C GLU A 761 0.02 7.12 15.64
N ARG A 762 -0.53 5.90 15.55
CA ARG A 762 0.00 4.85 14.67
C ARG A 762 -0.53 5.08 13.26
N LEU A 763 0.37 5.11 12.29
CA LEU A 763 0.08 5.25 10.87
C LEU A 763 0.56 4.02 10.11
N THR A 764 -0.09 3.70 9.01
CA THR A 764 0.36 2.64 8.11
C THR A 764 1.53 3.15 7.27
N HIS A 765 2.69 2.52 7.41
CA HIS A 765 3.87 2.81 6.63
C HIS A 765 3.98 1.83 5.45
N VAL A 766 4.12 2.37 4.24
CA VAL A 766 4.28 1.59 3.01
C VAL A 766 5.67 1.81 2.44
N LYS A 767 6.48 0.75 2.37
CA LYS A 767 7.78 0.77 1.68
C LYS A 767 7.64 0.03 0.35
N ALA A 768 7.85 0.75 -0.75
CA ALA A 768 7.80 0.17 -2.10
C ALA A 768 9.18 -0.26 -2.58
N LEU A 769 9.25 -1.41 -3.24
CA LEU A 769 10.43 -1.93 -3.88
C LEU A 769 10.11 -2.21 -5.35
N PRO A 770 10.71 -1.46 -6.30
CA PRO A 770 10.42 -1.64 -7.70
C PRO A 770 10.97 -3.00 -8.18
N VAL A 771 10.09 -3.81 -8.77
CA VAL A 771 10.43 -5.09 -9.41
C VAL A 771 10.49 -4.92 -10.94
N HIS A 772 9.75 -3.94 -11.46
CA HIS A 772 9.56 -3.66 -12.88
C HIS A 772 8.91 -4.81 -13.66
N GLU A 773 8.16 -5.65 -12.94
CA GLU A 773 7.39 -6.77 -13.49
C GLU A 773 6.14 -7.00 -12.67
N THR A 774 5.10 -7.55 -13.30
CA THR A 774 3.87 -7.92 -12.58
C THR A 774 4.17 -9.06 -11.60
N VAL A 775 4.18 -8.76 -10.29
CA VAL A 775 4.24 -9.78 -9.24
C VAL A 775 2.84 -10.39 -9.06
N ARG A 776 2.59 -11.50 -9.75
CA ARG A 776 1.27 -12.14 -9.80
C ARG A 776 0.94 -12.96 -8.56
N ARG A 777 1.96 -13.61 -7.96
CA ARG A 777 1.81 -14.48 -6.78
C ARG A 777 2.98 -14.32 -5.82
N VAL A 778 2.69 -14.37 -4.52
CA VAL A 778 3.67 -14.20 -3.44
C VAL A 778 3.50 -15.30 -2.41
N ALA A 779 4.59 -16.00 -2.07
CA ALA A 779 4.62 -16.98 -1.00
C ALA A 779 5.82 -16.74 -0.06
N TYR A 780 5.58 -16.79 1.24
CA TYR A 780 6.62 -16.58 2.26
C TYR A 780 7.11 -17.90 2.85
N SER A 781 8.44 -18.04 2.96
CA SER A 781 9.13 -19.20 3.54
C SER A 781 9.98 -18.74 4.74
N PRO A 782 9.50 -18.91 5.98
CA PRO A 782 10.22 -18.54 7.20
C PRO A 782 11.52 -19.31 7.38
N GLY A 783 11.55 -20.61 7.06
CA GLY A 783 12.76 -21.43 7.19
C GLY A 783 13.85 -20.98 6.22
N LEU A 784 13.47 -20.62 4.99
CA LEU A 784 14.38 -20.01 4.01
C LEU A 784 14.60 -18.51 4.24
N LYS A 785 13.84 -17.82 5.10
CA LYS A 785 13.90 -16.34 5.25
C LYS A 785 13.78 -15.60 3.91
N ALA A 786 12.88 -16.07 3.05
CA ALA A 786 12.75 -15.55 1.69
C ALA A 786 11.30 -15.63 1.17
N PHE A 787 10.99 -14.75 0.23
CA PHE A 787 9.76 -14.76 -0.57
C PHE A 787 10.00 -15.43 -1.92
N GLY A 788 9.07 -16.32 -2.31
CA GLY A 788 8.95 -16.83 -3.66
C GLY A 788 7.95 -16.00 -4.45
N LEU A 789 8.39 -15.38 -5.55
CA LEU A 789 7.58 -14.51 -6.40
C LEU A 789 7.32 -15.16 -7.75
N GLY A 790 6.06 -15.25 -8.15
CA GLY A 790 5.68 -15.55 -9.52
C GLY A 790 5.52 -14.25 -10.32
N SER A 791 6.42 -13.99 -11.25
CA SER A 791 6.49 -12.73 -12.00
C SER A 791 6.16 -12.90 -13.49
N ILE A 792 5.60 -11.85 -14.08
CA ILE A 792 5.35 -11.72 -15.52
C ILE A 792 5.92 -10.39 -16.00
N LYS A 793 6.86 -10.47 -16.94
CA LYS A 793 7.44 -9.32 -17.61
C LYS A 793 6.85 -9.18 -19.00
N LYS A 794 6.46 -7.96 -19.36
CA LYS A 794 6.01 -7.58 -20.70
C LYS A 794 6.93 -6.48 -21.19
N GLU A 795 7.60 -6.68 -22.31
CA GLU A 795 8.52 -5.72 -22.90
C GLU A 795 8.37 -5.64 -24.42
N LEU A 796 8.76 -4.49 -24.99
CA LEU A 796 8.81 -4.30 -26.44
C LEU A 796 10.26 -4.51 -26.92
N VAL A 797 10.49 -5.59 -27.67
CA VAL A 797 11.78 -5.86 -28.30
C VAL A 797 11.60 -5.73 -29.81
N LEU A 798 12.31 -4.78 -30.44
CA LEU A 798 12.18 -4.51 -31.89
C LEU A 798 10.72 -4.25 -32.35
N ASN A 799 9.93 -3.58 -31.52
CA ASN A 799 8.49 -3.32 -31.71
C ASN A 799 7.60 -4.58 -31.72
N GLU A 800 8.09 -5.71 -31.20
CA GLU A 800 7.28 -6.90 -30.91
C GLU A 800 7.09 -7.04 -29.39
N GLU A 801 5.87 -7.38 -28.97
CA GLU A 801 5.56 -7.65 -27.57
C GLU A 801 6.11 -9.02 -27.17
N VAL A 802 7.08 -9.03 -26.26
CA VAL A 802 7.65 -10.24 -25.67
C VAL A 802 7.18 -10.34 -24.23
N VAL A 803 6.48 -11.42 -23.92
CA VAL A 803 6.04 -11.75 -22.55
C VAL A 803 6.90 -12.90 -22.03
N THR A 804 7.48 -12.73 -20.84
CA THR A 804 8.24 -13.77 -20.16
C THR A 804 7.71 -13.97 -18.75
N SER A 805 7.67 -15.23 -18.29
CA SER A 805 7.26 -15.57 -16.92
C SER A 805 8.40 -16.25 -16.18
N SER A 806 8.55 -15.93 -14.91
CA SER A 806 9.63 -16.46 -14.07
C SER A 806 9.18 -16.65 -12.63
N PHE A 807 9.86 -17.53 -11.91
CA PHE A 807 9.77 -17.67 -10.47
C PHE A 807 11.09 -17.17 -9.83
N ARG A 808 11.00 -16.29 -8.84
CA ARG A 808 12.16 -15.60 -8.23
C ARG A 808 12.17 -15.76 -6.72
N LEU A 809 13.35 -15.73 -6.13
CA LEU A 809 13.53 -15.62 -4.68
C LEU A 809 13.93 -14.21 -4.32
N VAL A 810 13.37 -13.70 -3.23
CA VAL A 810 13.64 -12.36 -2.72
C VAL A 810 13.85 -12.44 -1.21
N ASP A 811 14.86 -11.72 -0.71
CA ASP A 811 15.17 -11.65 0.72
C ASP A 811 14.00 -11.06 1.53
N GLU A 812 13.83 -11.49 2.78
CA GLU A 812 12.69 -11.06 3.59
C GLU A 812 12.83 -9.65 4.20
N ILE A 813 14.05 -9.13 4.35
CA ILE A 813 14.33 -7.85 5.04
C ILE A 813 14.63 -6.77 4.00
N VAL A 814 15.65 -7.00 3.18
CA VAL A 814 16.14 -6.02 2.20
C VAL A 814 15.32 -6.09 0.91
N PHE A 815 14.58 -7.19 0.70
CA PHE A 815 13.84 -7.47 -0.52
C PHE A 815 14.70 -7.42 -1.79
N LYS A 816 15.95 -7.82 -1.64
CA LYS A 816 16.88 -8.01 -2.75
C LYS A 816 16.67 -9.40 -3.36
N GLU A 817 16.79 -9.49 -4.67
CA GLU A 817 16.76 -10.76 -5.39
C GLU A 817 17.87 -11.70 -4.91
N LEU A 818 17.49 -12.96 -4.66
CA LEU A 818 18.34 -14.04 -4.20
C LEU A 818 18.49 -15.09 -5.32
N GLY A 819 19.74 -15.30 -5.75
CA GLY A 819 20.03 -16.25 -6.83
C GLY A 819 19.50 -15.81 -8.20
N GLU A 820 19.54 -16.73 -9.17
CA GLU A 820 19.05 -16.46 -10.53
C GLU A 820 17.56 -16.84 -10.67
N PRO A 821 16.76 -16.07 -11.43
CA PRO A 821 15.37 -16.43 -11.74
C PRO A 821 15.23 -17.81 -12.39
N PHE A 822 14.23 -18.56 -11.95
CA PHE A 822 13.78 -19.76 -12.65
C PHE A 822 12.83 -19.37 -13.79
N LEU A 823 13.32 -19.38 -15.02
CA LEU A 823 12.52 -19.04 -16.22
C LEU A 823 11.54 -20.16 -16.59
N LEU A 824 10.28 -19.80 -16.86
CA LEU A 824 9.25 -20.72 -17.32
C LEU A 824 9.23 -20.77 -18.86
N ASN A 825 10.04 -21.66 -19.43
CA ASN A 825 10.24 -21.77 -20.88
C ASN A 825 10.18 -23.22 -21.40
N ALA A 826 9.45 -24.09 -20.70
CA ALA A 826 9.40 -25.52 -21.07
C ALA A 826 8.59 -25.81 -22.33
N SER A 827 7.83 -24.83 -22.82
CA SER A 827 7.00 -24.94 -24.02
C SER A 827 7.49 -23.98 -25.12
N SER A 828 7.13 -24.31 -26.37
CA SER A 828 7.20 -23.37 -27.49
C SER A 828 6.13 -22.28 -27.43
N THR A 829 5.10 -22.47 -26.60
CA THR A 829 4.05 -21.49 -26.31
C THR A 829 4.33 -20.78 -24.99
N LEU A 830 3.68 -19.65 -24.75
CA LEU A 830 3.90 -18.84 -23.55
C LEU A 830 3.42 -19.60 -22.29
N GLU A 831 4.35 -19.91 -21.39
CA GLU A 831 4.06 -20.45 -20.06
C GLU A 831 3.89 -19.31 -19.06
N ILE A 832 2.77 -19.29 -18.34
CA ILE A 832 2.46 -18.29 -17.30
C ILE A 832 2.32 -18.96 -15.94
N VAL A 833 2.89 -18.33 -14.92
CA VAL A 833 2.64 -18.66 -13.50
C VAL A 833 1.22 -18.28 -13.08
N GLU A 834 0.47 -19.22 -12.52
CA GLU A 834 -0.91 -19.00 -12.11
C GLU A 834 -1.07 -19.01 -10.58
N CYS A 835 -0.33 -19.89 -9.90
CA CYS A 835 -0.35 -20.01 -8.44
C CYS A 835 1.03 -20.42 -7.90
N VAL A 836 1.33 -19.95 -6.69
CA VAL A 836 2.55 -20.28 -5.93
C VAL A 836 2.11 -20.52 -4.49
N ILE A 837 2.53 -21.65 -3.92
CA ILE A 837 2.40 -21.91 -2.49
C ILE A 837 3.73 -22.41 -1.91
N ARG A 838 3.88 -22.25 -0.59
CA ARG A 838 4.98 -22.84 0.18
C ARG A 838 4.41 -23.98 1.02
N ALA A 839 5.12 -25.10 1.06
CA ALA A 839 4.74 -26.28 1.85
C ALA A 839 5.99 -26.99 2.37
N GLU A 840 5.86 -27.63 3.54
CA GLU A 840 6.83 -28.61 3.99
C GLU A 840 6.50 -29.96 3.35
N LEU A 841 7.44 -30.52 2.59
CA LEU A 841 7.28 -31.80 1.92
C LEU A 841 8.39 -32.77 2.36
N PRO A 842 8.12 -34.08 2.43
CA PRO A 842 9.11 -35.06 2.79
C PRO A 842 10.21 -35.17 1.72
N ASP A 843 11.47 -35.06 2.14
CA ASP A 843 12.62 -35.31 1.29
C ASP A 843 12.84 -36.81 1.03
N ALA A 844 13.89 -37.16 0.27
CA ALA A 844 14.23 -38.57 0.00
C ALA A 844 14.59 -39.37 1.27
N GLY A 845 14.93 -38.69 2.38
CA GLY A 845 15.17 -39.28 3.69
C GLY A 845 13.94 -39.33 4.59
N GLY A 846 12.80 -38.79 4.15
CA GLY A 846 11.56 -38.66 4.92
C GLY A 846 11.52 -37.47 5.87
N ASN A 847 12.51 -36.57 5.82
CA ASN A 847 12.50 -35.34 6.62
C ASN A 847 11.68 -34.27 5.91
N LEU A 848 10.85 -33.55 6.66
CA LEU A 848 10.11 -32.41 6.14
C LEU A 848 11.06 -31.28 5.80
N THR A 849 11.00 -30.80 4.56
CA THR A 849 11.77 -29.64 4.09
C THR A 849 10.85 -28.67 3.36
N GLU A 850 11.06 -27.36 3.56
CA GLU A 850 10.32 -26.35 2.82
C GLU A 850 10.60 -26.44 1.30
N ARG A 851 9.51 -26.43 0.53
CA ARG A 851 9.49 -26.44 -0.94
C ARG A 851 8.50 -25.40 -1.45
N PHE A 852 8.79 -24.86 -2.63
CA PHE A 852 7.84 -24.06 -3.39
C PHE A 852 7.12 -24.93 -4.41
N ILE A 853 5.80 -24.82 -4.46
CA ILE A 853 4.96 -25.52 -5.43
C ILE A 853 4.35 -24.46 -6.35
N VAL A 854 4.59 -24.60 -7.65
CA VAL A 854 4.18 -23.62 -8.67
C VAL A 854 3.24 -24.30 -9.66
N GLY A 855 2.06 -23.72 -9.84
CA GLY A 855 1.12 -24.12 -10.88
C GLY A 855 1.20 -23.18 -12.07
N THR A 856 1.29 -23.74 -13.28
CA THR A 856 1.43 -22.97 -14.51
C THR A 856 0.35 -23.29 -15.53
N SER A 857 0.23 -22.43 -16.54
CA SER A 857 -0.64 -22.59 -17.70
C SER A 857 0.11 -22.29 -19.00
N PHE A 858 -0.19 -23.02 -20.06
CA PHE A 858 0.30 -22.74 -21.40
C PHE A 858 -0.76 -21.98 -22.20
N ILE A 859 -0.43 -20.76 -22.63
CA ILE A 859 -1.30 -19.93 -23.45
C ILE A 859 -1.12 -20.34 -24.90
N ASN A 860 -2.23 -20.75 -25.52
CA ASN A 860 -2.23 -21.27 -26.87
C ASN A 860 -2.93 -20.28 -27.80
N ASP A 861 -2.16 -19.58 -28.64
CA ASP A 861 -2.66 -18.55 -29.56
C ASP A 861 -3.33 -19.14 -30.83
N GLY A 862 -3.79 -20.39 -30.76
CA GLY A 862 -4.49 -21.09 -31.84
C GLY A 862 -3.60 -21.53 -33.01
N GLN A 863 -2.40 -20.99 -33.18
CA GLN A 863 -1.48 -21.31 -34.28
C GLN A 863 -0.56 -22.52 -33.99
N VAL A 864 -0.30 -22.85 -32.72
CA VAL A 864 0.62 -23.93 -32.32
C VAL A 864 -0.01 -24.78 -31.21
N GLN A 865 -0.57 -25.94 -31.57
CA GLN A 865 -0.98 -26.92 -30.55
C GLN A 865 0.24 -27.65 -30.00
N GLU A 866 0.41 -27.64 -28.67
CA GLU A 866 1.43 -28.43 -28.01
C GLU A 866 1.30 -29.92 -28.33
N ALA A 867 2.43 -30.56 -28.61
CA ALA A 867 2.52 -32.00 -28.69
C ALA A 867 2.11 -32.60 -27.33
N ASN A 868 1.04 -33.41 -27.32
CA ASN A 868 0.47 -34.15 -26.18
C ASN A 868 -0.74 -33.52 -25.46
N GLY A 869 -1.22 -32.33 -25.88
CA GLY A 869 -2.43 -31.73 -25.28
C GLY A 869 -2.27 -31.32 -23.81
N THR A 870 -1.03 -31.04 -23.40
CA THR A 870 -0.71 -30.41 -22.12
C THR A 870 -1.17 -28.96 -22.17
N LEU A 871 -1.79 -28.47 -21.10
CA LEU A 871 -2.27 -27.07 -21.01
C LEU A 871 -1.73 -26.34 -19.77
N GLY A 872 -0.86 -27.00 -19.00
CA GLY A 872 -0.21 -26.49 -17.80
C GLY A 872 0.56 -27.58 -17.08
N ARG A 873 1.27 -27.24 -16.01
CA ARG A 873 2.01 -28.20 -15.17
C ARG A 873 2.09 -27.76 -13.71
N ILE A 874 2.46 -28.71 -12.84
CA ILE A 874 2.81 -28.46 -11.45
C ILE A 874 4.31 -28.68 -11.30
N LEU A 875 5.00 -27.68 -10.76
CA LEU A 875 6.42 -27.72 -10.44
C LEU A 875 6.59 -27.80 -8.93
N VAL A 876 7.52 -28.65 -8.47
CA VAL A 876 8.02 -28.62 -7.09
C VAL A 876 9.47 -28.20 -7.16
N LEU A 877 9.79 -27.07 -6.52
CA LEU A 877 11.09 -26.43 -6.55
C LEU A 877 11.74 -26.54 -5.16
N GLY A 878 13.00 -26.96 -5.14
CA GLY A 878 13.88 -26.90 -3.98
C GLY A 878 14.80 -25.68 -4.08
N VAL A 879 15.31 -25.23 -2.92
CA VAL A 879 16.32 -24.18 -2.81
C VAL A 879 17.55 -24.79 -2.15
N ASP A 880 18.72 -24.56 -2.73
CA ASP A 880 19.99 -25.03 -2.16
C ASP A 880 20.61 -24.01 -1.18
N ASP A 881 21.74 -24.39 -0.56
CA ASP A 881 22.47 -23.54 0.39
C ASP A 881 23.02 -22.25 -0.24
N HIS A 882 23.17 -22.23 -1.58
CA HIS A 882 23.61 -21.07 -2.34
C HIS A 882 22.44 -20.18 -2.81
N ARG A 883 21.22 -20.42 -2.29
CA ARG A 883 19.98 -19.74 -2.68
C ARG A 883 19.61 -19.93 -4.15
N GLN A 884 20.11 -20.98 -4.80
CA GLN A 884 19.73 -21.33 -6.16
C GLN A 884 18.55 -22.29 -6.16
N MET A 885 17.62 -22.05 -7.08
CA MET A 885 16.44 -22.89 -7.26
C MET A 885 16.75 -24.05 -8.19
N TYR A 886 16.26 -25.24 -7.83
CA TYR A 886 16.31 -26.41 -8.70
C TYR A 886 14.96 -27.12 -8.75
N GLN A 887 14.66 -27.70 -9.91
CA GLN A 887 13.40 -28.41 -10.13
C GLN A 887 13.50 -29.86 -9.63
N ILE A 888 12.57 -30.28 -8.77
CA ILE A 888 12.43 -31.66 -8.28
C ILE A 888 11.36 -32.42 -9.06
N VAL A 889 10.22 -31.76 -9.32
CA VAL A 889 9.09 -32.35 -10.06
C VAL A 889 8.63 -31.41 -11.17
N SER A 890 8.30 -31.98 -12.32
CA SER A 890 7.51 -31.33 -13.37
C SER A 890 6.41 -32.27 -13.84
N HIS A 891 5.20 -32.07 -13.33
CA HIS A 891 4.04 -32.91 -13.62
C HIS A 891 3.09 -32.23 -14.62
N ASN A 892 3.02 -32.76 -15.84
CA ASN A 892 2.19 -32.22 -16.92
C ASN A 892 0.69 -32.45 -16.69
N LEU A 893 -0.13 -31.44 -16.97
CA LEU A 893 -1.57 -31.43 -16.74
C LEU A 893 -2.34 -31.22 -18.05
N LYS A 894 -3.53 -31.81 -18.11
CA LYS A 894 -4.49 -31.64 -19.22
C LYS A 894 -5.32 -30.36 -19.12
N GLY A 895 -4.97 -29.47 -18.19
CA GLY A 895 -5.66 -28.22 -17.94
C GLY A 895 -4.74 -27.26 -17.18
N PRO A 896 -4.90 -25.94 -17.34
CA PRO A 896 -4.24 -24.93 -16.52
C PRO A 896 -4.40 -25.20 -15.01
N CYS A 897 -3.31 -25.07 -14.25
CA CYS A 897 -3.34 -25.16 -12.79
C CYS A 897 -3.58 -23.76 -12.19
N ARG A 898 -4.82 -23.45 -11.79
CA ARG A 898 -5.22 -22.09 -11.37
C ARG A 898 -4.93 -21.81 -9.91
N CYS A 899 -5.14 -22.80 -9.05
CA CYS A 899 -4.99 -22.68 -7.61
C CYS A 899 -4.42 -23.96 -7.03
N LEU A 900 -3.67 -23.82 -5.94
CA LEU A 900 -3.02 -24.88 -5.20
C LEU A 900 -3.28 -24.69 -3.70
N GLY A 901 -3.39 -25.79 -2.98
CA GLY A 901 -3.46 -25.79 -1.52
C GLY A 901 -2.86 -27.09 -0.96
N MET A 902 -2.46 -27.05 0.30
CA MET A 902 -2.02 -28.22 1.04
C MET A 902 -3.15 -28.75 1.92
N MET A 903 -3.29 -30.07 1.95
CA MET A 903 -4.19 -30.80 2.83
C MET A 903 -3.37 -31.87 3.53
N ASP A 904 -2.88 -31.56 4.73
CA ASP A 904 -1.84 -32.34 5.40
C ASP A 904 -0.66 -32.60 4.44
N ASP A 905 -0.35 -33.87 4.15
CA ASP A 905 0.72 -34.28 3.24
C ASP A 905 0.31 -34.28 1.75
N TYR A 906 -0.94 -33.97 1.44
CA TYR A 906 -1.48 -34.02 0.07
C TYR A 906 -1.51 -32.65 -0.59
N ILE A 907 -1.20 -32.63 -1.90
CA ILE A 907 -1.29 -31.42 -2.72
C ILE A 907 -2.65 -31.41 -3.43
N VAL A 908 -3.45 -30.39 -3.18
CA VAL A 908 -4.73 -30.17 -3.87
C VAL A 908 -4.53 -29.15 -4.98
N ALA A 909 -4.88 -29.52 -6.20
CA ALA A 909 -4.76 -28.68 -7.38
C ALA A 909 -6.14 -28.41 -8.03
N GLY A 910 -6.49 -27.14 -8.15
CA GLY A 910 -7.63 -26.67 -8.92
C GLY A 910 -7.25 -26.48 -10.39
N LEU A 911 -7.71 -27.41 -11.23
CA LEU A 911 -7.56 -27.33 -12.68
C LEU A 911 -8.83 -26.74 -13.32
N SER A 912 -8.77 -26.34 -14.59
CA SER A 912 -9.89 -25.65 -15.23
C SER A 912 -11.27 -26.33 -15.20
N LYS A 913 -11.34 -27.65 -14.98
CA LYS A 913 -12.62 -28.38 -14.87
C LYS A 913 -12.66 -29.36 -13.72
N THR A 914 -11.59 -29.48 -12.93
CA THR A 914 -11.48 -30.53 -11.91
C THR A 914 -10.59 -30.08 -10.77
N VAL A 915 -10.98 -30.41 -9.55
CA VAL A 915 -10.09 -30.38 -8.38
C VAL A 915 -9.49 -31.77 -8.21
N VAL A 916 -8.17 -31.85 -8.02
CA VAL A 916 -7.43 -33.11 -7.97
C VAL A 916 -6.56 -33.13 -6.72
N VAL A 917 -6.59 -34.25 -5.99
CA VAL A 917 -5.71 -34.49 -4.84
C VAL A 917 -4.56 -35.38 -5.29
N TYR A 918 -3.33 -34.92 -5.05
CA TYR A 918 -2.09 -35.60 -5.38
C TYR A 918 -1.35 -36.02 -4.11
N ASN A 919 -0.75 -37.20 -4.18
CA ASN A 919 0.28 -37.63 -3.23
C ASN A 919 1.66 -37.25 -3.78
N TYR A 920 2.52 -36.70 -2.93
CA TYR A 920 3.89 -36.37 -3.27
C TYR A 920 4.85 -37.45 -2.76
N SER A 921 5.77 -37.86 -3.62
CA SER A 921 6.88 -38.74 -3.23
C SER A 921 8.17 -38.28 -3.88
N GLN A 922 9.23 -38.14 -3.08
CA GLN A 922 10.55 -37.78 -3.55
C GLN A 922 11.46 -39.02 -3.61
N ASP A 923 11.93 -39.39 -4.81
CA ASP A 923 12.77 -40.57 -5.02
C ASP A 923 14.26 -40.26 -4.81
N THR A 924 14.71 -39.07 -5.22
CA THR A 924 16.09 -38.59 -5.07
C THR A 924 16.11 -37.11 -4.69
N SER A 925 17.28 -36.54 -4.35
CA SER A 925 17.39 -35.12 -4.00
C SER A 925 16.88 -34.16 -5.10
N SER A 926 16.84 -34.59 -6.37
CA SER A 926 16.39 -33.78 -7.51
C SER A 926 15.29 -34.43 -8.36
N SER A 927 14.70 -35.53 -7.91
CA SER A 927 13.59 -36.17 -8.62
C SER A 927 12.49 -36.63 -7.67
N GLY A 928 11.25 -36.28 -8.00
CA GLY A 928 10.07 -36.84 -7.36
C GLY A 928 8.95 -37.07 -8.36
N SER A 929 7.81 -37.54 -7.85
CA SER A 929 6.60 -37.77 -8.63
C SER A 929 5.35 -37.34 -7.87
N LEU A 930 4.28 -37.07 -8.62
CA LEU A 930 2.95 -36.78 -8.10
C LEU A 930 1.99 -37.87 -8.56
N GLU A 931 1.39 -38.58 -7.61
CA GLU A 931 0.39 -39.61 -7.89
C GLU A 931 -1.02 -39.06 -7.66
N LYS A 932 -1.89 -39.19 -8.65
CA LYS A 932 -3.28 -38.77 -8.55
C LYS A 932 -4.10 -39.74 -7.68
N LEU A 933 -4.65 -39.26 -6.57
CA LEU A 933 -5.48 -40.06 -5.66
C LEU A 933 -6.98 -39.96 -5.98
N ALA A 934 -7.50 -38.73 -6.01
CA ALA A 934 -8.93 -38.47 -6.19
C ALA A 934 -9.14 -37.24 -7.09
N ALA A 935 -10.32 -37.14 -7.70
CA ALA A 935 -10.72 -35.96 -8.45
C ALA A 935 -12.21 -35.67 -8.26
N TYR A 936 -12.53 -34.39 -8.21
CA TYR A 936 -13.87 -33.84 -8.15
C TYR A 936 -14.07 -32.88 -9.33
N ARG A 937 -15.31 -32.80 -9.83
CA ARG A 937 -15.67 -31.90 -10.94
C ARG A 937 -16.59 -30.81 -10.40
N PRO A 938 -16.09 -29.56 -10.26
CA PRO A 938 -16.94 -28.42 -9.90
C PRO A 938 -17.91 -28.07 -11.03
N ALA A 939 -18.82 -27.14 -10.75
CA ALA A 939 -19.90 -26.77 -11.66
C ALA A 939 -19.38 -26.05 -12.92
N ALA A 940 -18.46 -25.10 -12.76
CA ALA A 940 -17.80 -24.42 -13.88
C ALA A 940 -16.27 -24.48 -13.77
N LEU A 941 -15.64 -23.53 -13.06
CA LEU A 941 -14.18 -23.32 -13.05
C LEU A 941 -13.72 -22.97 -11.64
N PRO A 942 -12.83 -23.76 -10.99
CA PRO A 942 -12.28 -23.37 -9.70
C PRO A 942 -11.29 -22.22 -9.87
N VAL A 943 -11.51 -21.12 -9.14
CA VAL A 943 -10.67 -19.91 -9.17
C VAL A 943 -9.76 -19.83 -7.96
N ASP A 944 -10.29 -20.21 -6.79
CA ASP A 944 -9.55 -20.20 -5.52
C ASP A 944 -9.90 -21.43 -4.68
N LEU A 945 -8.98 -21.81 -3.79
CA LEU A 945 -9.12 -22.95 -2.89
C LEU A 945 -8.67 -22.53 -1.49
N ASP A 946 -9.42 -22.96 -0.49
CA ASP A 946 -8.96 -22.93 0.90
C ASP A 946 -9.32 -24.24 1.60
N ILE A 947 -8.45 -24.70 2.50
CA ILE A 947 -8.47 -26.07 3.02
C ILE A 947 -8.43 -26.03 4.53
N SER A 948 -9.34 -26.78 5.16
CA SER A 948 -9.47 -26.88 6.61
C SER A 948 -9.63 -28.35 7.01
N GLY A 949 -8.56 -28.94 7.54
CA GLY A 949 -8.49 -30.39 7.75
C GLY A 949 -8.77 -31.14 6.45
N ASN A 950 -9.77 -32.03 6.47
CA ASN A 950 -10.17 -32.81 5.28
C ASN A 950 -11.21 -32.10 4.39
N MET A 951 -11.62 -30.88 4.74
CA MET A 951 -12.62 -30.12 3.99
C MET A 951 -11.93 -29.14 3.03
N ILE A 952 -12.30 -29.19 1.76
CA ILE A 952 -11.80 -28.32 0.70
C ILE A 952 -12.92 -27.38 0.29
N GLY A 953 -12.74 -26.09 0.56
CA GLY A 953 -13.56 -25.04 -0.03
C GLY A 953 -13.13 -24.79 -1.46
N VAL A 954 -14.07 -24.88 -2.39
CA VAL A 954 -13.87 -24.65 -3.82
C VAL A 954 -14.67 -23.42 -4.24
N GLY A 955 -13.98 -22.31 -4.49
CA GLY A 955 -14.57 -21.11 -5.07
C GLY A 955 -14.69 -21.25 -6.57
N ASP A 956 -15.92 -21.33 -7.07
CA ASP A 956 -16.20 -21.49 -8.50
C ASP A 956 -16.44 -20.12 -9.17
N LEU A 957 -15.92 -19.92 -10.38
CA LEU A 957 -16.00 -18.65 -11.11
C LEU A 957 -17.43 -18.10 -11.23
N MET A 958 -18.45 -18.96 -11.29
CA MET A 958 -19.84 -18.53 -11.50
C MET A 958 -20.84 -19.16 -10.51
N GLN A 959 -20.39 -20.07 -9.64
CA GLN A 959 -21.25 -20.92 -8.83
C GLN A 959 -20.87 -20.92 -7.34
N SER A 960 -20.36 -19.79 -6.84
CA SER A 960 -20.08 -19.55 -5.42
C SER A 960 -19.22 -20.67 -4.79
N LEU A 961 -19.32 -20.84 -3.48
CA LEU A 961 -18.57 -21.82 -2.71
C LEU A 961 -19.22 -23.22 -2.73
N SER A 962 -18.40 -24.23 -3.01
CA SER A 962 -18.72 -25.65 -2.77
C SER A 962 -17.75 -26.25 -1.75
N LEU A 963 -18.28 -26.98 -0.76
CA LEU A 963 -17.48 -27.71 0.24
C LEU A 963 -17.36 -29.17 -0.15
N VAL A 964 -16.13 -29.63 -0.31
CA VAL A 964 -15.79 -30.98 -0.76
C VAL A 964 -14.93 -31.66 0.29
N GLU A 965 -15.39 -32.77 0.84
CA GLU A 965 -14.64 -33.55 1.81
C GLU A 965 -13.75 -34.58 1.10
N PHE A 966 -12.49 -34.65 1.50
CA PHE A 966 -11.60 -35.72 1.13
C PHE A 966 -11.74 -36.92 2.07
N ILE A 967 -12.04 -38.08 1.47
CA ILE A 967 -12.13 -39.34 2.18
C ILE A 967 -10.93 -40.19 1.74
N PRO A 968 -9.93 -40.41 2.63
CA PRO A 968 -8.73 -41.17 2.30
C PRO A 968 -9.04 -42.64 2.04
N ALA A 969 -8.11 -43.34 1.40
CA ALA A 969 -8.27 -44.76 1.11
C ALA A 969 -8.20 -45.59 2.40
N GLN A 970 -9.28 -46.29 2.75
CA GLN A 970 -9.37 -47.20 3.89
C GLN A 970 -10.10 -48.50 3.48
N ASP A 971 -9.73 -49.63 4.10
CA ASP A 971 -10.37 -50.95 3.91
C ASP A 971 -10.55 -51.39 2.45
N GLY A 972 -9.56 -51.10 1.59
CA GLY A 972 -9.59 -51.44 0.16
C GLY A 972 -10.47 -50.54 -0.71
N ARG A 973 -11.07 -49.48 -0.16
CA ARG A 973 -11.76 -48.44 -0.93
C ARG A 973 -10.75 -47.40 -1.44
N LYS A 974 -10.94 -46.95 -2.69
CA LYS A 974 -10.14 -45.86 -3.25
C LYS A 974 -10.49 -44.54 -2.57
N ALA A 975 -9.51 -43.66 -2.46
CA ALA A 975 -9.74 -42.29 -2.01
C ALA A 975 -10.78 -41.61 -2.91
N LYS A 976 -11.65 -40.79 -2.32
CA LYS A 976 -12.69 -40.07 -3.05
C LYS A 976 -12.86 -38.66 -2.51
N LEU A 977 -13.36 -37.78 -3.37
CA LEU A 977 -13.81 -36.44 -3.01
C LEU A 977 -15.33 -36.41 -3.08
N GLU A 978 -15.98 -36.00 -2.01
CA GLU A 978 -17.44 -35.99 -1.87
C GLU A 978 -17.93 -34.59 -1.52
N GLU A 979 -18.82 -34.04 -2.36
CA GLU A 979 -19.44 -32.74 -2.09
C GLU A 979 -20.38 -32.85 -0.89
N ARG A 980 -20.16 -32.02 0.12
CA ARG A 980 -20.93 -32.01 1.37
C ARG A 980 -21.93 -30.88 1.45
N ALA A 981 -21.58 -29.72 0.91
CA ALA A 981 -22.48 -28.58 0.83
C ALA A 981 -22.11 -27.67 -0.32
N ARG A 982 -23.08 -26.88 -0.79
CA ARG A 982 -22.89 -25.85 -1.81
C ARG A 982 -23.77 -24.64 -1.53
N HIS A 983 -23.29 -23.47 -1.90
CA HIS A 983 -24.10 -22.28 -2.05
C HIS A 983 -24.67 -22.21 -3.48
N TYR A 984 -26.00 -22.12 -3.61
CA TYR A 984 -26.69 -22.24 -4.91
C TYR A 984 -26.91 -20.92 -5.64
N GLU A 985 -26.59 -19.78 -5.01
CA GLU A 985 -26.68 -18.49 -5.69
C GLU A 985 -25.49 -18.31 -6.65
N PRO A 986 -25.72 -17.86 -7.90
CA PRO A 986 -24.62 -17.59 -8.81
C PRO A 986 -23.86 -16.34 -8.34
N ILE A 987 -22.63 -16.56 -7.90
CA ILE A 987 -21.70 -15.50 -7.49
C ILE A 987 -20.41 -15.66 -8.26
N TRP A 988 -19.87 -14.53 -8.73
CA TRP A 988 -18.62 -14.47 -9.46
C TRP A 988 -17.43 -14.41 -8.50
N THR A 989 -17.10 -15.54 -7.90
CA THR A 989 -16.11 -15.64 -6.82
C THR A 989 -14.72 -15.20 -7.27
N THR A 990 -14.07 -14.36 -6.46
CA THR A 990 -12.68 -13.94 -6.66
C THR A 990 -11.72 -14.59 -5.66
N SER A 991 -12.12 -14.70 -4.39
CA SER A 991 -11.32 -15.35 -3.35
C SER A 991 -12.19 -15.87 -2.22
N ILE A 992 -11.73 -16.93 -1.55
CA ILE A 992 -12.41 -17.57 -0.42
C ILE A 992 -11.46 -17.77 0.76
N CYS A 993 -12.00 -17.86 1.97
CA CYS A 993 -11.24 -18.17 3.17
C CYS A 993 -12.09 -18.86 4.24
N HIS A 994 -11.58 -19.94 4.82
CA HIS A 994 -12.10 -20.60 6.01
C HIS A 994 -11.83 -19.75 7.24
N LEU A 995 -12.90 -19.40 7.98
CA LEU A 995 -12.78 -18.60 9.19
C LEU A 995 -12.56 -19.50 10.41
N ASP A 996 -13.60 -20.21 10.81
CA ASP A 996 -13.61 -21.19 11.90
C ASP A 996 -14.75 -22.18 11.69
N GLU A 997 -14.67 -23.34 12.38
CA GLU A 997 -15.70 -24.38 12.36
C GLU A 997 -16.24 -24.64 10.93
N GLU A 998 -17.50 -24.32 10.69
CA GLU A 998 -18.24 -24.51 9.44
C GLU A 998 -18.50 -23.17 8.70
N ARG A 999 -17.78 -22.10 9.04
CA ARG A 999 -17.93 -20.74 8.47
C ARG A 999 -16.84 -20.39 7.46
N TRP A 1000 -17.26 -19.77 6.37
CA TRP A 1000 -16.42 -19.42 5.23
C TRP A 1000 -16.74 -18.01 4.77
N LEU A 1001 -15.70 -17.24 4.44
CA LEU A 1001 -15.79 -15.92 3.84
C LEU A 1001 -15.56 -16.04 2.33
N GLU A 1002 -16.40 -15.37 1.55
CA GLU A 1002 -16.33 -15.30 0.10
C GLU A 1002 -16.37 -13.83 -0.35
N ALA A 1003 -15.54 -13.50 -1.34
CA ALA A 1003 -15.59 -12.24 -2.07
C ALA A 1003 -15.93 -12.46 -3.54
N ASP A 1004 -16.54 -11.45 -4.16
CA ASP A 1004 -16.91 -11.49 -5.57
C ASP A 1004 -16.32 -10.34 -6.41
N SER A 1005 -16.54 -10.42 -7.72
CA SER A 1005 -16.05 -9.42 -8.70
C SER A 1005 -16.80 -8.09 -8.66
N GLN A 1006 -17.99 -8.04 -8.05
CA GLN A 1006 -18.80 -6.83 -7.90
C GLN A 1006 -18.48 -6.08 -6.61
N GLY A 1007 -17.55 -6.61 -5.80
CA GLY A 1007 -17.10 -6.00 -4.56
C GLY A 1007 -17.99 -6.29 -3.37
N ASN A 1008 -18.72 -7.41 -3.37
CA ASN A 1008 -19.46 -7.91 -2.22
C ASN A 1008 -18.60 -8.86 -1.37
N LEU A 1009 -18.91 -8.91 -0.08
CA LEU A 1009 -18.42 -9.90 0.88
C LEU A 1009 -19.59 -10.66 1.48
N ILE A 1010 -19.44 -11.99 1.58
CA ILE A 1010 -20.48 -12.88 2.09
C ILE A 1010 -19.85 -13.88 3.07
N VAL A 1011 -20.48 -14.07 4.22
CA VAL A 1011 -20.11 -15.09 5.20
C VAL A 1011 -21.11 -16.24 5.13
N LEU A 1012 -20.65 -17.39 4.66
CA LEU A 1012 -21.42 -18.62 4.49
C LEU A 1012 -21.20 -19.56 5.67
N GLN A 1013 -22.24 -20.25 6.11
CA GLN A 1013 -22.16 -21.27 7.16
C GLN A 1013 -22.87 -22.55 6.73
N ARG A 1014 -22.26 -23.69 7.02
CA ARG A 1014 -22.91 -25.00 6.86
C ARG A 1014 -23.65 -25.38 8.15
N ASN A 1015 -24.93 -25.73 8.01
CA ASN A 1015 -25.76 -26.18 9.12
C ASN A 1015 -25.79 -27.72 9.20
N VAL A 1016 -24.87 -28.30 9.96
CA VAL A 1016 -24.74 -29.77 10.08
C VAL A 1016 -25.90 -30.40 10.86
N ASP A 1017 -26.50 -29.64 11.80
CA ASP A 1017 -27.58 -30.10 12.67
C ASP A 1017 -28.97 -30.03 12.01
N ALA A 1018 -29.06 -29.53 10.77
CA ALA A 1018 -30.32 -29.42 10.06
C ALA A 1018 -31.02 -30.80 9.95
N PRO A 1019 -32.36 -30.85 10.02
CA PRO A 1019 -33.10 -32.11 10.08
C PRO A 1019 -33.11 -32.87 8.76
N THR A 1020 -33.02 -32.18 7.62
CA THR A 1020 -33.03 -32.80 6.29
C THR A 1020 -31.64 -32.81 5.67
N GLU A 1021 -31.35 -33.84 4.87
CA GLU A 1021 -30.07 -33.92 4.14
C GLU A 1021 -29.91 -32.76 3.13
N GLN A 1022 -31.03 -32.31 2.55
CA GLN A 1022 -31.05 -31.18 1.64
C GLN A 1022 -30.62 -29.89 2.33
N ASP A 1023 -31.12 -29.62 3.54
CA ASP A 1023 -30.74 -28.44 4.31
C ASP A 1023 -29.27 -28.52 4.77
N ARG A 1024 -28.78 -29.72 5.14
CA ARG A 1024 -27.34 -29.93 5.47
C ARG A 1024 -26.41 -29.71 4.29
N SER A 1025 -26.92 -29.90 3.07
CA SER A 1025 -26.17 -29.71 1.82
C SER A 1025 -26.20 -28.27 1.31
N ARG A 1026 -26.96 -27.38 1.95
CA ARG A 1026 -27.04 -25.98 1.58
C ARG A 1026 -26.18 -25.13 2.52
N LEU A 1027 -25.41 -24.21 1.93
CA LEU A 1027 -24.76 -23.15 2.70
C LEU A 1027 -25.75 -22.00 2.93
N GLU A 1028 -25.81 -21.53 4.17
CA GLU A 1028 -26.65 -20.40 4.60
C GLU A 1028 -25.81 -19.12 4.67
N VAL A 1029 -26.38 -18.01 4.20
CA VAL A 1029 -25.77 -16.69 4.33
C VAL A 1029 -26.00 -16.15 5.75
N THR A 1030 -24.92 -15.92 6.48
CA THR A 1030 -24.98 -15.40 7.85
C THR A 1030 -24.78 -13.90 7.94
N SER A 1031 -23.97 -13.33 7.05
CA SER A 1031 -23.67 -11.90 6.95
C SER A 1031 -23.31 -11.54 5.50
N GLU A 1032 -23.70 -10.35 5.03
CA GLU A 1032 -23.34 -9.85 3.69
C GLU A 1032 -23.20 -8.32 3.68
N ILE A 1033 -22.27 -7.79 2.88
CA ILE A 1033 -22.01 -6.35 2.71
C ILE A 1033 -21.40 -6.04 1.33
N GLY A 1034 -21.79 -4.92 0.73
CA GLY A 1034 -21.13 -4.35 -0.45
C GLY A 1034 -19.96 -3.44 -0.06
N ILE A 1035 -18.72 -3.84 -0.34
CA ILE A 1035 -17.52 -3.01 -0.15
C ILE A 1035 -17.41 -1.94 -1.25
N GLY A 1036 -17.84 -2.26 -2.47
CA GLY A 1036 -17.72 -1.38 -3.64
C GLY A 1036 -16.35 -1.47 -4.33
N GLU A 1037 -15.48 -2.37 -3.88
CA GLU A 1037 -14.17 -2.66 -4.49
C GLU A 1037 -14.01 -4.18 -4.65
N GLN A 1038 -13.49 -4.61 -5.79
CA GLN A 1038 -13.17 -6.03 -6.00
C GLN A 1038 -12.02 -6.46 -5.09
N ILE A 1039 -12.26 -7.46 -4.25
CA ILE A 1039 -11.22 -8.11 -3.43
C ILE A 1039 -10.56 -9.21 -4.25
N ASN A 1040 -9.24 -9.11 -4.46
CA ASN A 1040 -8.46 -10.08 -5.23
C ASN A 1040 -7.95 -11.25 -4.38
N ARG A 1041 -7.72 -11.02 -3.08
CA ARG A 1041 -7.16 -12.05 -2.19
C ARG A 1041 -7.62 -11.86 -0.75
N ILE A 1042 -7.91 -12.98 -0.10
CA ILE A 1042 -8.17 -13.08 1.33
C ILE A 1042 -7.09 -13.95 1.96
N ARG A 1043 -6.52 -13.53 3.10
CA ARG A 1043 -5.60 -14.34 3.89
C ARG A 1043 -6.08 -14.42 5.32
N LYS A 1044 -6.20 -15.65 5.81
CA LYS A 1044 -6.55 -15.94 7.20
C LYS A 1044 -5.49 -15.38 8.14
N LEU A 1045 -5.95 -14.87 9.27
CA LEU A 1045 -5.15 -14.39 10.37
C LEU A 1045 -5.51 -15.20 11.62
N HIS A 1046 -4.52 -15.82 12.25
CA HIS A 1046 -4.72 -16.60 13.47
C HIS A 1046 -4.07 -15.87 14.64
N ILE A 1047 -4.86 -15.03 15.33
CA ILE A 1047 -4.44 -14.37 16.55
C ILE A 1047 -5.19 -15.02 17.72
N PRO A 1048 -4.52 -15.42 18.80
CA PRO A 1048 -5.19 -15.90 20.00
C PRO A 1048 -6.09 -14.79 20.57
N ALA A 1049 -7.38 -15.08 20.68
CA ALA A 1049 -8.37 -14.14 21.16
C ALA A 1049 -8.10 -13.76 22.63
N GLY A 1050 -8.10 -12.46 22.93
CA GLY A 1050 -8.19 -11.99 24.31
C GLY A 1050 -9.63 -12.10 24.81
N ASP A 1051 -9.82 -12.59 26.05
CA ASP A 1051 -11.15 -12.87 26.62
C ASP A 1051 -12.10 -11.66 26.66
N ASN A 1052 -11.58 -10.43 26.62
CA ASN A 1052 -12.35 -9.17 26.66
C ASN A 1052 -12.38 -8.39 25.34
N ALA A 1053 -11.82 -8.91 24.25
CA ALA A 1053 -11.76 -8.17 22.98
C ALA A 1053 -13.16 -7.97 22.37
N ILE A 1054 -13.44 -6.76 21.87
CA ILE A 1054 -14.73 -6.42 21.24
C ILE A 1054 -14.89 -7.13 19.88
N VAL A 1055 -13.82 -7.13 19.10
CA VAL A 1055 -13.72 -7.77 17.80
C VAL A 1055 -12.51 -8.68 17.79
N HIS A 1056 -12.66 -9.88 17.24
CA HIS A 1056 -11.58 -10.82 17.02
C HIS A 1056 -11.14 -10.75 15.55
N PRO A 1057 -9.94 -10.22 15.23
CA PRO A 1057 -9.40 -10.23 13.88
C PRO A 1057 -9.30 -11.66 13.33
N ARG A 1058 -9.77 -11.88 12.10
CA ARG A 1058 -9.82 -13.22 11.47
C ARG A 1058 -9.15 -13.30 10.09
N ALA A 1059 -9.12 -12.21 9.32
CA ALA A 1059 -8.52 -12.21 7.99
C ALA A 1059 -8.14 -10.79 7.51
N PHE A 1060 -7.19 -10.72 6.59
CA PHE A 1060 -6.93 -9.53 5.76
C PHE A 1060 -7.49 -9.72 4.37
N LEU A 1061 -7.96 -8.62 3.76
CA LEU A 1061 -8.50 -8.57 2.41
C LEU A 1061 -7.74 -7.52 1.61
N ALA A 1062 -7.35 -7.87 0.38
CA ALA A 1062 -6.67 -6.94 -0.52
C ALA A 1062 -7.49 -6.69 -1.79
N SER A 1063 -7.64 -5.41 -2.15
CA SER A 1063 -8.48 -4.97 -3.26
C SER A 1063 -7.68 -4.66 -4.54
N ALA A 1064 -8.40 -4.61 -5.66
CA ALA A 1064 -7.88 -4.13 -6.94
C ALA A 1064 -7.58 -2.62 -6.96
N GLU A 1065 -8.14 -1.82 -6.05
CA GLU A 1065 -7.93 -0.36 -5.98
C GLU A 1065 -6.80 0.06 -4.99
N GLY A 1066 -6.09 -0.91 -4.42
CA GLY A 1066 -4.95 -0.69 -3.53
C GLY A 1066 -5.30 -0.62 -2.04
N SER A 1067 -6.58 -0.79 -1.68
CA SER A 1067 -7.06 -0.86 -0.31
C SER A 1067 -6.73 -2.20 0.35
N LEU A 1068 -6.45 -2.15 1.65
CA LEU A 1068 -6.34 -3.31 2.53
C LEU A 1068 -7.38 -3.19 3.65
N TYR A 1069 -8.11 -4.27 3.89
CA TYR A 1069 -9.14 -4.34 4.92
C TYR A 1069 -8.83 -5.42 5.96
N LEU A 1070 -9.21 -5.16 7.21
CA LEU A 1070 -9.27 -6.15 8.27
C LEU A 1070 -10.71 -6.67 8.39
N TYR A 1071 -10.87 -7.99 8.36
CA TYR A 1071 -12.11 -8.68 8.71
C TYR A 1071 -12.01 -9.29 10.11
N GLY A 1072 -13.05 -9.12 10.92
CA GLY A 1072 -13.14 -9.69 12.27
C GLY A 1072 -14.54 -10.12 12.69
N ASP A 1073 -14.60 -11.01 13.69
CA ASP A 1073 -15.85 -11.45 14.31
C ASP A 1073 -16.15 -10.58 15.54
N ILE A 1074 -17.38 -10.07 15.65
CA ILE A 1074 -17.82 -9.29 16.82
C ILE A 1074 -18.22 -10.22 17.96
N ALA A 1075 -17.68 -9.98 19.15
CA ALA A 1075 -18.02 -10.75 20.34
C ALA A 1075 -19.53 -10.64 20.66
N PRO A 1076 -20.21 -11.74 21.05
CA PRO A 1076 -21.68 -11.77 21.18
C PRO A 1076 -22.28 -10.66 22.04
N GLN A 1077 -21.58 -10.25 23.10
CA GLN A 1077 -22.04 -9.21 24.02
C GLN A 1077 -22.12 -7.80 23.42
N TYR A 1078 -21.40 -7.52 22.32
CA TYR A 1078 -21.35 -6.19 21.68
C TYR A 1078 -22.14 -6.12 20.37
N GLN A 1079 -22.71 -7.23 19.88
CA GLN A 1079 -23.38 -7.30 18.58
C GLN A 1079 -24.57 -6.34 18.49
N ASP A 1080 -25.48 -6.37 19.47
CA ASP A 1080 -26.66 -5.52 19.49
C ASP A 1080 -26.31 -4.03 19.67
N LEU A 1081 -25.29 -3.76 20.50
CA LEU A 1081 -24.79 -2.41 20.75
C LEU A 1081 -24.27 -1.78 19.45
N LEU A 1082 -23.35 -2.45 18.75
CA LEU A 1082 -22.74 -1.93 17.53
C LEU A 1082 -23.74 -1.80 16.38
N MET A 1083 -24.71 -2.73 16.25
CA MET A 1083 -25.79 -2.60 15.25
C MET A 1083 -26.66 -1.38 15.48
N THR A 1084 -27.07 -1.17 16.72
CA THR A 1084 -27.90 -0.03 17.10
C THR A 1084 -27.12 1.26 16.93
N PHE A 1085 -25.83 1.25 17.29
CA PHE A 1085 -24.93 2.38 17.12
C PHE A 1085 -24.77 2.78 15.65
N GLN A 1086 -24.44 1.84 14.75
CA GLN A 1086 -24.31 2.11 13.32
C GLN A 1086 -25.61 2.69 12.73
N SER A 1087 -26.76 2.14 13.13
CA SER A 1087 -28.06 2.61 12.65
C SER A 1087 -28.36 4.05 13.07
N LYS A 1088 -27.94 4.46 14.28
CA LYS A 1088 -28.07 5.86 14.74
C LYS A 1088 -27.07 6.79 14.06
N MET A 1089 -25.84 6.34 13.89
CA MET A 1089 -24.78 7.10 13.21
C MET A 1089 -25.21 7.51 11.79
N GLU A 1090 -25.96 6.65 11.11
CA GLU A 1090 -26.53 6.93 9.78
C GLU A 1090 -27.41 8.18 9.72
N GLU A 1091 -28.14 8.50 10.80
CA GLU A 1091 -29.03 9.67 10.82
C GLU A 1091 -28.26 11.00 10.86
N TYR A 1092 -27.00 10.98 11.33
CA TYR A 1092 -26.19 12.18 11.55
C TYR A 1092 -25.01 12.33 10.58
N ILE A 1093 -24.64 11.28 9.84
CA ILE A 1093 -23.58 11.32 8.84
C ILE A 1093 -24.18 11.60 7.46
N HIS A 1094 -23.92 12.80 6.94
CA HIS A 1094 -24.32 13.18 5.59
C HIS A 1094 -23.08 13.21 4.68
N ALA A 1095 -23.07 12.33 3.69
CA ALA A 1095 -22.09 12.36 2.60
C ALA A 1095 -22.60 13.22 1.43
N PRO A 1096 -21.71 13.91 0.71
CA PRO A 1096 -22.06 14.58 -0.53
C PRO A 1096 -22.72 13.60 -1.52
N GLY A 1097 -23.76 14.07 -2.20
CA GLY A 1097 -24.63 13.26 -3.03
C GLY A 1097 -25.93 12.85 -2.33
N ASN A 1098 -26.05 12.93 -1.00
CA ASN A 1098 -27.25 12.48 -0.26
C ASN A 1098 -27.64 11.01 -0.56
N ILE A 1099 -26.66 10.16 -0.85
CA ILE A 1099 -26.87 8.72 -1.04
C ILE A 1099 -26.94 8.05 0.33
N GLU A 1100 -27.97 7.24 0.54
CA GLU A 1100 -28.18 6.50 1.78
C GLU A 1100 -27.06 5.47 2.00
N PHE A 1101 -26.55 5.42 3.23
CA PHE A 1101 -25.48 4.49 3.61
C PHE A 1101 -25.88 3.03 3.41
N LYS A 1102 -27.12 2.66 3.79
CA LYS A 1102 -27.64 1.31 3.60
C LYS A 1102 -27.58 0.88 2.14
N LEU A 1103 -28.06 1.73 1.24
CA LEU A 1103 -28.06 1.43 -0.19
C LEU A 1103 -26.63 1.24 -0.71
N TRP A 1104 -25.70 2.12 -0.33
CA TRP A 1104 -24.30 2.00 -0.76
C TRP A 1104 -23.67 0.67 -0.32
N ARG A 1105 -23.85 0.30 0.96
CA ARG A 1105 -23.32 -0.94 1.55
C ARG A 1105 -24.18 -2.18 1.32
N SER A 1106 -25.27 -2.07 0.56
CA SER A 1106 -26.13 -3.22 0.30
C SER A 1106 -25.43 -4.23 -0.61
N PHE A 1107 -25.66 -5.51 -0.39
CA PHE A 1107 -25.27 -6.55 -1.33
C PHE A 1107 -25.97 -6.32 -2.67
N ARG A 1108 -25.21 -6.36 -3.77
CA ARG A 1108 -25.73 -6.18 -5.12
C ARG A 1108 -25.03 -7.10 -6.12
N ASN A 1109 -25.80 -7.95 -6.80
CA ASN A 1109 -25.35 -8.70 -7.97
C ASN A 1109 -26.34 -8.60 -9.14
N GLU A 1110 -26.08 -9.30 -10.24
CA GLU A 1110 -26.97 -9.32 -11.42
C GLU A 1110 -28.37 -9.89 -11.11
N ASN A 1111 -28.51 -10.67 -10.04
CA ASN A 1111 -29.72 -11.42 -9.71
C ASN A 1111 -30.55 -10.80 -8.58
N ARG A 1112 -29.89 -10.09 -7.65
CA ARG A 1112 -30.44 -9.62 -6.38
C ARG A 1112 -29.73 -8.36 -5.91
N GLU A 1113 -30.52 -7.43 -5.40
CA GLU A 1113 -30.07 -6.30 -4.61
C GLU A 1113 -30.78 -6.37 -3.25
N SER A 1114 -30.04 -6.13 -2.18
CA SER A 1114 -30.56 -6.10 -0.81
C SER A 1114 -30.88 -4.68 -0.35
N ASP A 1115 -31.65 -4.55 0.72
CA ASP A 1115 -32.03 -3.23 1.28
C ASP A 1115 -30.88 -2.55 2.05
N GLY A 1116 -29.85 -3.30 2.43
CA GLY A 1116 -28.73 -2.81 3.22
C GLY A 1116 -27.78 -3.92 3.68
N PRO A 1117 -26.70 -3.58 4.41
CA PRO A 1117 -25.80 -4.57 4.96
C PRO A 1117 -26.53 -5.47 5.97
N TYR A 1118 -26.27 -6.78 5.90
CA TYR A 1118 -26.90 -7.76 6.78
C TYR A 1118 -25.88 -8.31 7.78
N ARG A 1119 -26.13 -8.08 9.07
CA ARG A 1119 -25.29 -8.54 10.21
C ARG A 1119 -23.79 -8.21 10.05
N PHE A 1120 -23.53 -7.02 9.50
CA PHE A 1120 -22.20 -6.50 9.21
C PHE A 1120 -22.06 -5.08 9.77
N ILE A 1121 -20.93 -4.80 10.43
CA ILE A 1121 -20.55 -3.46 10.88
C ILE A 1121 -19.41 -2.93 10.01
N ASP A 1122 -19.59 -1.72 9.51
CA ASP A 1122 -18.58 -0.95 8.79
C ASP A 1122 -17.77 -0.09 9.76
N GLY A 1123 -16.50 -0.44 9.94
CA GLY A 1123 -15.56 0.29 10.79
C GLY A 1123 -15.36 1.74 10.36
N GLU A 1124 -15.34 2.01 9.04
CA GLU A 1124 -15.20 3.40 8.56
C GLU A 1124 -16.38 4.27 8.97
N MET A 1125 -17.59 3.70 9.02
CA MET A 1125 -18.79 4.41 9.46
C MET A 1125 -18.76 4.69 10.96
N VAL A 1126 -18.33 3.70 11.75
CA VAL A 1126 -18.30 3.75 13.21
C VAL A 1126 -17.19 4.68 13.73
N GLU A 1127 -16.02 4.69 13.09
CA GLU A 1127 -14.88 5.52 13.47
C GLU A 1127 -15.13 7.02 13.36
N ARG A 1128 -16.01 7.43 12.42
CA ARG A 1128 -16.42 8.83 12.26
C ARG A 1128 -17.08 9.43 13.48
N PHE A 1129 -17.49 8.61 14.43
CA PHE A 1129 -17.97 9.08 15.72
C PHE A 1129 -16.95 10.00 16.39
N LEU A 1130 -15.66 9.68 16.28
CA LEU A 1130 -14.58 10.47 16.87
C LEU A 1130 -14.42 11.85 16.20
N ASP A 1131 -14.83 11.98 14.94
CA ASP A 1131 -14.79 13.24 14.18
C ASP A 1131 -16.01 14.15 14.44
N MET A 1132 -17.04 13.65 15.14
CA MET A 1132 -18.25 14.41 15.43
C MET A 1132 -18.08 15.40 16.57
N ASP A 1133 -18.88 16.47 16.55
CA ASP A 1133 -19.01 17.38 17.68
C ASP A 1133 -19.70 16.71 18.87
N GLU A 1134 -19.30 17.10 20.09
CA GLU A 1134 -19.74 16.50 21.35
C GLU A 1134 -21.28 16.47 21.50
N GLY A 1135 -21.98 17.53 21.07
CA GLY A 1135 -23.44 17.58 21.11
C GLY A 1135 -24.11 16.50 20.24
N LYS A 1136 -23.55 16.19 19.06
CA LYS A 1136 -24.05 15.07 18.23
C LYS A 1136 -23.69 13.73 18.83
N GLN A 1137 -22.50 13.59 19.43
CA GLN A 1137 -22.11 12.36 20.10
C GLN A 1137 -23.07 12.03 21.26
N GLU A 1138 -23.47 13.01 22.06
CA GLU A 1138 -24.49 12.84 23.11
C GLU A 1138 -25.81 12.32 22.55
N LEU A 1139 -26.28 12.87 21.43
CA LEU A 1139 -27.53 12.45 20.77
C LEU A 1139 -27.43 11.01 20.24
N VAL A 1140 -26.32 10.63 19.62
CA VAL A 1140 -26.10 9.26 19.14
C VAL A 1140 -26.08 8.27 20.32
N CYS A 1141 -25.42 8.63 21.41
CA CYS A 1141 -25.32 7.77 22.61
C CYS A 1141 -26.62 7.65 23.42
N GLU A 1142 -27.60 8.55 23.22
CA GLU A 1142 -28.84 8.58 23.99
C GLU A 1142 -29.61 7.25 23.95
N GLY A 1143 -29.64 6.51 25.05
CA GLY A 1143 -30.38 5.24 25.13
C GLY A 1143 -29.66 4.01 24.55
N LEU A 1144 -28.36 4.11 24.23
CA LEU A 1144 -27.53 2.93 23.93
C LEU A 1144 -27.10 2.18 25.19
N GLY A 1145 -27.00 2.88 26.33
CA GLY A 1145 -26.56 2.34 27.61
C GLY A 1145 -25.22 2.91 28.08
N PRO A 1146 -24.13 2.80 27.30
CA PRO A 1146 -22.83 3.37 27.64
C PRO A 1146 -22.84 4.91 27.63
N SER A 1147 -21.93 5.52 28.39
CA SER A 1147 -21.70 6.97 28.30
C SER A 1147 -20.98 7.36 27.01
N VAL A 1148 -20.98 8.65 26.67
CA VAL A 1148 -20.26 9.16 25.49
C VAL A 1148 -18.76 8.85 25.62
N GLU A 1149 -18.18 8.98 26.81
CA GLU A 1149 -16.78 8.69 27.08
C GLU A 1149 -16.47 7.19 26.91
N ASP A 1150 -17.32 6.32 27.42
CA ASP A 1150 -17.18 4.87 27.23
C ASP A 1150 -17.25 4.49 25.75
N MET A 1151 -18.15 5.14 24.98
CA MET A 1151 -18.23 4.92 23.53
C MET A 1151 -16.99 5.44 22.80
N ARG A 1152 -16.44 6.61 23.16
CA ARG A 1152 -15.20 7.12 22.57
C ARG A 1152 -14.06 6.12 22.80
N ASN A 1153 -13.90 5.64 24.04
CA ASN A 1153 -12.87 4.65 24.39
C ASN A 1153 -13.06 3.34 23.59
N LEU A 1154 -14.31 2.88 23.44
CA LEU A 1154 -14.64 1.69 22.66
C LEU A 1154 -14.24 1.85 21.19
N ILE A 1155 -14.58 2.98 20.56
CA ILE A 1155 -14.26 3.24 19.15
C ILE A 1155 -12.75 3.44 18.96
N GLU A 1156 -12.07 4.10 19.88
CA GLU A 1156 -10.61 4.20 19.86
C GLU A 1156 -9.92 2.83 19.95
N GLU A 1157 -10.43 1.92 20.79
CA GLU A 1157 -9.91 0.54 20.86
C GLU A 1157 -10.08 -0.17 19.50
N LEU A 1158 -11.22 -0.01 18.83
CA LEU A 1158 -11.44 -0.55 17.49
C LEU A 1158 -10.47 0.03 16.44
N ARG A 1159 -10.28 1.35 16.46
CA ARG A 1159 -9.33 2.06 15.57
C ARG A 1159 -7.90 1.59 15.78
N ARG A 1160 -7.50 1.29 17.02
CA ARG A 1160 -6.15 0.81 17.36
C ARG A 1160 -5.84 -0.62 16.91
N MET A 1161 -6.84 -1.42 16.54
CA MET A 1161 -6.62 -2.81 16.10
C MET A 1161 -5.98 -2.92 14.73
N HIS A 1162 -6.15 -1.92 13.87
CA HIS A 1162 -5.83 -1.99 12.45
C HIS A 1162 -4.94 -0.84 11.98
#